data_AF-A0A925BFI5-F1
#
_entry.id   AF-A0A925BFI5-F1
#
_cell.length_a   1.000
_cell.length_b   1.000
_cell.length_c   1.000
_cell.angle_alpha   90.00
_cell.angle_beta   90.00
_cell.angle_gamma   90.00
#
_symmetry.space_group_name_H-M   'P 1'
#
loop_
_entity.id
_entity.type
_entity.pdbx_description
1 polymer ?
#
loop_
_entity_poly.entity_id
_entity_poly.type
_entity_poly.pdbx_seq_one_letter_code
_entity_poly.pdbx_strand_id
1 'polypeptide(L)'
;MSIFVKYELEHFYYGQVVRNGKPEGELRLLAASPGIKAEQLSEAIQRALVPPLSGSWAVVRGKGIPFIMAQSQLGKAGQSMLHFVLMPVDVLKALGGNLKALMTLVRTEMPVYQHQQQEAEKLERLVLPQAEPPSPEMQIESILDLLTYANNRLDTMEMLLAALVQGVQLTVLNAPRDLKQRVGFVEGLLALLPPPARFGVTFATHTVPSTRIDAQIRFLSNITPPEGAMIYDWEAGRVSGEGVEDEYSRFIISQLRLDTDLVIKQTEALTAVAAWRIRRGDKLSEALGYASYRMKVDDALINGMPIEIEDVAKVLSYDTTLTDELQVTYARHLVAVTLVLGDTTPADIIAPLMRKATSLEESTLRQLGDALDDGKGEIVYTTLERWMNDPLGPHTGEWVDLTHRAAVARMEVLAKAQDTESVNRFLNELHQAGPNMESNRVVPRLFEMALPLSVQNKTLAQTLFLLAVDYLDSDRLNRLLNAKPFISQIVGIPRLMPYISGEDRGPAPTGLMLEVVNNFDEQWRPLILIRLAELAMLGGRTDLIGAPALAGLVGAALSPWGRHYDPVLRWIVGNLSTDEALLALDSPGPRYLLQILLARGLYRDFTTELLHQARVLYPGDAQNDYAAMIERIFAETPISVGEVSTALQSLNNAGIKALPLIMAYVGALEGQNWNPALEAMALDLTEQILDNRKILQFVHPTAVIALLNFQVKRQDAPGAMKVAALMPQVANRQGVDGAGLMAQVYRMMSWDEKAKAAALDLLRRFIRQTDENTAQKAITQFGQELGDDVRRKLFATYTFKRLLGDSDLQDYARRLRVAAQLLHDSAQSYAEKNRFPLTRSLMSDLDSITGGVSKSEKEALAREMLGMGRAVVTLGNARGGKSANLSDAALDALVAGTVDPKDALEALWVIGGYFARGKRFTVEFERQARAHILGARSAPSLHDEAEIINRLLRNVLRAFPPDKEMRLSAAAIREELESMWTELPLQVQRDIVNILATDFQRVAYLVALIAASGDPKSMAESGLGRKLDELKQRPSSALEFFRFVHGYFKR
;
A
#
# COMPACT_ATOMS: atom_id res chain seq x y z
N MET A 1 -37.78 -37.34 43.95
CA MET A 1 -38.79 -36.27 44.01
C MET A 1 -38.77 -35.56 42.67
N SER A 2 -39.60 -35.99 41.72
CA SER A 2 -39.72 -35.31 40.42
C SER A 2 -40.54 -34.04 40.62
N ILE A 3 -39.96 -32.90 40.26
CA ILE A 3 -40.64 -31.60 40.26
C ILE A 3 -41.61 -31.64 39.08
N PHE A 4 -42.89 -31.93 39.34
CA PHE A 4 -43.93 -31.88 38.30
C PHE A 4 -44.02 -30.45 37.76
N VAL A 5 -43.74 -30.26 36.47
CA VAL A 5 -43.91 -28.97 35.79
C VAL A 5 -45.41 -28.69 35.68
N LYS A 6 -45.90 -27.75 36.47
CA LYS A 6 -47.29 -27.27 36.40
C LYS A 6 -47.38 -26.13 35.40
N TYR A 7 -48.32 -26.22 34.46
CA TYR A 7 -48.60 -25.13 33.53
C TYR A 7 -49.89 -24.41 33.96
N GLU A 8 -49.80 -23.09 34.11
CA GLU A 8 -50.96 -22.21 34.29
C GLU A 8 -51.43 -21.71 32.92
N LEU A 9 -52.69 -21.96 32.59
CA LEU A 9 -53.30 -21.68 31.30
C LEU A 9 -54.37 -20.60 31.43
N GLU A 10 -54.35 -19.64 30.51
CA GLU A 10 -55.38 -18.62 30.41
C GLU A 10 -56.62 -19.19 29.69
N HIS A 11 -57.82 -18.89 30.19
CA HIS A 11 -59.06 -19.42 29.64
C HIS A 11 -60.25 -18.49 29.86
N PHE A 12 -61.31 -18.69 29.07
CA PHE A 12 -62.54 -17.92 29.19
C PHE A 12 -63.78 -18.70 28.75
N TYR A 13 -64.96 -18.27 29.23
CA TYR A 13 -66.27 -18.80 28.86
C TYR A 13 -67.03 -17.80 27.99
N TYR A 14 -67.58 -18.29 26.88
CA TYR A 14 -68.40 -17.53 25.94
C TYR A 14 -69.73 -18.25 25.74
N GLY A 15 -70.86 -17.61 26.04
CA GLY A 15 -72.14 -18.33 26.10
C GLY A 15 -73.35 -17.46 26.43
N GLN A 16 -74.48 -18.10 26.69
CA GLN A 16 -75.72 -17.44 27.13
C GLN A 16 -75.82 -17.38 28.66
N VAL A 17 -76.47 -16.33 29.17
CA VAL A 17 -76.81 -16.21 30.61
C VAL A 17 -78.13 -16.92 30.89
N VAL A 18 -78.28 -17.47 32.09
CA VAL A 18 -79.49 -18.18 32.52
C VAL A 18 -80.29 -17.32 33.48
N ARG A 19 -81.56 -17.08 33.16
CA ARG A 19 -82.51 -16.37 34.03
C ARG A 19 -83.76 -17.23 34.24
N ASN A 20 -84.21 -17.36 35.49
CA ASN A 20 -85.36 -18.18 35.87
C ASN A 20 -85.32 -19.62 35.30
N GLY A 21 -84.13 -20.22 35.24
CA GLY A 21 -83.92 -21.57 34.72
C GLY A 21 -84.01 -21.71 33.19
N LYS A 22 -84.01 -20.61 32.43
CA LYS A 22 -83.99 -20.59 30.96
C LYS A 22 -82.85 -19.72 30.41
N PRO A 23 -82.25 -20.08 29.25
CA PRO A 23 -81.23 -19.27 28.60
C PRO A 23 -81.85 -18.00 27.99
N GLU A 24 -81.15 -16.87 28.10
CA GLU A 24 -81.57 -15.57 27.60
C GLU A 24 -80.42 -14.86 26.85
N GLY A 25 -80.73 -14.23 25.71
CA GLY A 25 -79.80 -13.40 24.93
C GLY A 25 -78.91 -14.12 23.91
N GLU A 26 -78.12 -13.33 23.18
CA GLU A 26 -77.06 -13.80 22.28
C GLU A 26 -75.83 -14.27 23.08
N LEU A 27 -74.93 -15.02 22.42
CA LEU A 27 -73.66 -15.45 23.02
C LEU A 27 -72.80 -14.23 23.34
N ARG A 28 -72.28 -14.17 24.56
CA ARG A 28 -71.39 -13.09 25.02
C ARG A 28 -70.27 -13.64 25.91
N LEU A 29 -69.25 -12.83 26.17
CA LEU A 29 -68.22 -13.16 27.16
C LEU A 29 -68.87 -13.23 28.55
N LEU A 30 -68.72 -14.38 29.21
CA LEU A 30 -69.31 -14.65 30.53
C LEU A 30 -68.28 -14.49 31.64
N ALA A 31 -67.09 -15.05 31.44
CA ALA A 31 -66.01 -15.02 32.42
C ALA A 31 -64.65 -15.20 31.74
N ALA A 32 -63.59 -14.58 32.25
CA ALA A 32 -62.24 -14.68 31.70
C ALA A 32 -61.15 -14.60 32.78
N SER A 33 -60.04 -15.31 32.56
CA SER A 33 -58.85 -15.20 33.40
C SER A 33 -58.07 -13.90 33.10
N PRO A 34 -57.25 -13.38 34.03
CA PRO A 34 -56.71 -12.01 33.96
C PRO A 34 -55.76 -11.74 32.78
N GLY A 35 -55.16 -12.77 32.18
CA GLY A 35 -54.22 -12.61 31.06
C GLY A 35 -54.85 -12.63 29.67
N ILE A 36 -56.17 -12.80 29.54
CA ILE A 36 -56.85 -12.84 28.24
C ILE A 36 -56.95 -11.42 27.65
N LYS A 37 -56.35 -11.22 26.47
CA LYS A 37 -56.45 -9.97 25.70
C LYS A 37 -57.68 -9.95 24.79
N ALA A 38 -58.18 -8.77 24.47
CA ALA A 38 -59.36 -8.60 23.60
C ALA A 38 -59.14 -9.20 22.20
N GLU A 39 -57.95 -9.04 21.62
CA GLU A 39 -57.61 -9.59 20.31
C GLU A 39 -57.60 -11.12 20.32
N GLN A 40 -57.08 -11.72 21.41
CA GLN A 40 -57.03 -13.18 21.59
C GLN A 40 -58.45 -13.77 21.72
N LEU A 41 -59.33 -13.07 22.43
CA LEU A 41 -60.73 -13.45 22.56
C LEU A 41 -61.45 -13.42 21.20
N SER A 42 -61.31 -12.33 20.44
CA SER A 42 -61.91 -12.23 19.10
C SER A 42 -61.40 -13.30 18.15
N GLU A 43 -60.09 -13.57 18.17
CA GLU A 43 -59.47 -14.59 17.34
C GLU A 43 -59.96 -16.00 17.68
N ALA A 44 -60.00 -16.36 18.97
CA ALA A 44 -60.47 -17.66 19.44
C ALA A 44 -61.93 -17.92 19.04
N ILE A 45 -62.81 -16.90 19.19
CA ILE A 45 -64.21 -16.98 18.77
C ILE A 45 -64.34 -17.07 17.25
N GLN A 46 -63.44 -16.46 16.46
CA GLN A 46 -63.52 -16.55 15.01
C GLN A 46 -63.05 -17.90 14.46
N ARG A 47 -62.06 -18.53 15.11
CA ARG A 47 -61.31 -19.67 14.55
C ARG A 47 -61.63 -21.03 15.15
N ALA A 48 -62.13 -21.06 16.39
CA ALA A 48 -62.27 -22.30 17.15
C ALA A 48 -63.73 -22.56 17.59
N LEU A 49 -64.71 -22.21 16.75
CA LEU A 49 -66.12 -22.52 17.01
C LEU A 49 -66.41 -24.00 16.75
N VAL A 50 -66.73 -24.72 17.82
CA VAL A 50 -67.15 -26.13 17.79
C VAL A 50 -68.65 -26.21 18.09
N PRO A 51 -69.46 -26.94 17.30
CA PRO A 51 -70.87 -27.17 17.61
C PRO A 51 -71.03 -28.01 18.89
N PRO A 52 -72.05 -27.78 19.72
CA PRO A 52 -72.25 -28.54 20.95
C PRO A 52 -72.74 -29.96 20.67
N LEU A 53 -72.02 -30.96 21.16
CA LEU A 53 -72.44 -32.37 21.17
C LEU A 53 -71.80 -33.07 22.38
N SER A 54 -72.57 -33.30 23.45
CA SER A 54 -72.15 -34.03 24.66
C SER A 54 -70.70 -33.75 25.13
N GLY A 55 -70.26 -32.49 25.10
CA GLY A 55 -68.89 -32.10 25.49
C GLY A 55 -67.85 -32.13 24.36
N SER A 56 -68.26 -31.91 23.11
CA SER A 56 -67.38 -31.77 21.95
C SER A 56 -66.29 -30.72 22.16
N TRP A 57 -65.09 -31.02 21.68
CA TRP A 57 -63.96 -30.11 21.76
C TRP A 57 -62.99 -30.24 20.58
N ALA A 58 -62.09 -29.26 20.44
CA ALA A 58 -61.10 -29.18 19.39
C ALA A 58 -59.79 -28.56 19.90
N VAL A 59 -58.68 -28.89 19.23
CA VAL A 59 -57.40 -28.18 19.31
C VAL A 59 -57.06 -27.67 17.92
N VAL A 60 -56.95 -26.35 17.78
CA VAL A 60 -56.68 -25.69 16.49
C VAL A 60 -55.61 -24.62 16.60
N ARG A 61 -55.04 -24.24 15.46
CA ARG A 61 -54.01 -23.22 15.37
C ARG A 61 -54.63 -21.83 15.16
N GLY A 62 -54.18 -20.84 15.92
CA GLY A 62 -54.52 -19.44 15.69
C GLY A 62 -53.57 -18.75 14.70
N LYS A 63 -53.87 -17.50 14.36
CA LYS A 63 -52.99 -16.57 13.64
C LYS A 63 -52.06 -15.81 14.60
N GLY A 64 -52.60 -15.30 15.71
CA GLY A 64 -51.87 -14.57 16.77
C GLY A 64 -51.76 -15.37 18.06
N ILE A 65 -52.58 -16.42 18.23
CA ILE A 65 -52.49 -17.38 19.32
C ILE A 65 -51.87 -18.67 18.78
N PRO A 66 -50.84 -19.26 19.42
CA PRO A 66 -50.20 -20.47 18.90
C PRO A 66 -51.19 -21.63 18.74
N PHE A 67 -51.92 -21.97 19.80
CA PHE A 67 -52.98 -22.98 19.76
C PHE A 67 -54.15 -22.61 20.68
N ILE A 68 -55.35 -23.03 20.29
CA ILE A 68 -56.60 -22.80 21.01
C ILE A 68 -57.25 -24.16 21.22
N MET A 69 -57.49 -24.51 22.48
CA MET A 69 -58.39 -25.60 22.84
C MET A 69 -59.78 -25.01 23.07
N ALA A 70 -60.80 -25.52 22.37
CA ALA A 70 -62.17 -25.06 22.49
C ALA A 70 -63.10 -26.23 22.79
N GLN A 71 -63.91 -26.11 23.83
CA GLN A 71 -64.97 -27.05 24.18
C GLN A 71 -66.33 -26.38 24.02
N SER A 72 -67.34 -27.13 23.56
CA SER A 72 -68.71 -26.68 23.38
C SER A 72 -69.71 -27.67 23.97
N GLN A 73 -70.64 -27.19 24.80
CA GLN A 73 -71.65 -28.03 25.43
C GLN A 73 -72.93 -27.23 25.73
N LEU A 74 -74.08 -27.91 25.73
CA LEU A 74 -75.31 -27.38 26.31
C LEU A 74 -75.29 -27.59 27.83
N GLY A 75 -75.41 -26.52 28.59
CA GLY A 75 -75.47 -26.57 30.06
C GLY A 75 -76.81 -27.11 30.59
N LYS A 76 -76.90 -27.29 31.91
CA LYS A 76 -78.08 -27.92 32.57
C LYS A 76 -79.41 -27.19 32.34
N ALA A 77 -79.40 -25.89 32.08
CA ALA A 77 -80.60 -25.11 31.78
C ALA A 77 -80.87 -25.00 30.26
N GLY A 78 -80.13 -25.72 29.41
CA GLY A 78 -80.23 -25.66 27.96
C GLY A 78 -79.44 -24.51 27.31
N GLN A 79 -78.61 -23.80 28.07
CA GLN A 79 -77.79 -22.70 27.56
C GLN A 79 -76.61 -23.20 26.72
N SER A 80 -76.33 -22.54 25.60
CA SER A 80 -75.14 -22.83 24.80
C SER A 80 -73.90 -22.17 25.41
N MET A 81 -72.83 -22.95 25.60
CA MET A 81 -71.58 -22.50 26.21
C MET A 81 -70.36 -23.05 25.50
N LEU A 82 -69.40 -22.17 25.28
CA LEU A 82 -68.05 -22.48 24.83
C LEU A 82 -67.03 -22.14 25.92
N HIS A 83 -66.05 -23.01 26.08
CA HIS A 83 -64.90 -22.82 26.94
C HIS A 83 -63.63 -22.84 26.09
N PHE A 84 -62.91 -21.74 26.08
CA PHE A 84 -61.66 -21.59 25.34
C PHE A 84 -60.48 -21.59 26.31
N VAL A 85 -59.45 -22.37 26.01
CA VAL A 85 -58.17 -22.42 26.73
C VAL A 85 -57.06 -22.08 25.74
N LEU A 86 -56.24 -21.09 26.06
CA LEU A 86 -55.10 -20.70 25.23
C LEU A 86 -53.92 -21.62 25.53
N MET A 87 -53.40 -22.31 24.52
CA MET A 87 -52.37 -23.33 24.65
C MET A 87 -51.03 -22.82 24.10
N PRO A 88 -50.04 -22.51 24.95
CA PRO A 88 -48.68 -22.22 24.50
C PRO A 88 -48.04 -23.43 23.80
N VAL A 89 -47.15 -23.18 22.85
CA VAL A 89 -46.47 -24.26 22.09
C VAL A 89 -45.68 -25.19 23.01
N ASP A 90 -45.02 -24.65 24.02
CA ASP A 90 -44.17 -25.44 24.93
C ASP A 90 -44.99 -26.42 25.78
N VAL A 91 -46.25 -26.09 26.09
CA VAL A 91 -47.18 -26.99 26.78
C VAL A 91 -47.51 -28.19 25.91
N LEU A 92 -47.85 -27.96 24.63
CA LEU A 92 -48.18 -29.04 23.70
C LEU A 92 -46.96 -29.89 23.33
N LYS A 93 -45.76 -29.29 23.27
CA LYS A 93 -44.50 -30.02 23.11
C LYS A 93 -44.21 -30.92 24.32
N ALA A 94 -44.36 -30.39 25.54
CA ALA A 94 -44.16 -31.15 26.77
C ALA A 94 -45.12 -32.33 26.87
N LEU A 95 -46.38 -32.14 26.45
CA LEU A 95 -47.38 -33.20 26.40
C LEU A 95 -47.03 -34.33 25.41
N GLY A 96 -46.17 -34.12 24.42
CA GLY A 96 -45.72 -35.18 23.51
C GLY A 96 -46.85 -35.98 22.84
N GLY A 97 -48.01 -35.36 22.61
CA GLY A 97 -49.22 -36.00 22.06
C GLY A 97 -50.15 -36.68 23.08
N ASN A 98 -49.92 -36.51 24.39
CA ASN A 98 -50.77 -37.06 25.46
C ASN A 98 -52.13 -36.33 25.52
N LEU A 99 -53.12 -36.84 24.79
CA LEU A 99 -54.45 -36.23 24.72
C LEU A 99 -55.29 -36.56 25.96
N LYS A 100 -55.03 -37.70 26.63
CA LYS A 100 -55.65 -38.05 27.92
C LYS A 100 -55.39 -36.98 28.99
N ALA A 101 -54.19 -36.39 29.02
CA ALA A 101 -53.88 -35.26 29.90
C ALA A 101 -54.71 -34.01 29.55
N LEU A 102 -54.87 -33.68 28.26
CA LEU A 102 -55.73 -32.56 27.84
C LEU A 102 -57.21 -32.79 28.13
N MET A 103 -57.69 -34.04 28.09
CA MET A 103 -59.07 -34.38 28.44
C MET A 103 -59.42 -34.00 29.89
N THR A 104 -58.45 -33.86 30.79
CA THR A 104 -58.71 -33.36 32.16
C THR A 104 -59.21 -31.92 32.19
N LEU A 105 -58.97 -31.14 31.12
CA LEU A 105 -59.43 -29.77 30.97
C LEU A 105 -60.87 -29.68 30.43
N VAL A 106 -61.38 -30.77 29.84
CA VAL A 106 -62.73 -30.86 29.29
C VAL A 106 -63.71 -30.99 30.45
N ARG A 107 -64.62 -30.03 30.59
CA ARG A 107 -65.62 -30.01 31.65
C ARG A 107 -66.74 -31.01 31.36
N THR A 108 -67.09 -31.83 32.34
CA THR A 108 -68.25 -32.74 32.24
C THR A 108 -69.58 -31.97 32.36
N GLU A 109 -69.58 -30.90 33.17
CA GLU A 109 -70.71 -29.98 33.32
C GLU A 109 -70.22 -28.53 33.21
N MET A 110 -70.90 -27.73 32.38
CA MET A 110 -70.60 -26.31 32.22
C MET A 110 -71.16 -25.47 33.38
N PRO A 111 -70.44 -24.43 33.86
CA PRO A 111 -70.92 -23.55 34.91
C PRO A 111 -72.15 -22.75 34.48
N VAL A 112 -73.00 -22.33 35.42
CA VAL A 112 -74.21 -21.54 35.14
C VAL A 112 -74.00 -20.10 35.60
N TYR A 113 -74.06 -19.14 34.68
CA TYR A 113 -73.94 -17.72 34.99
C TYR A 113 -75.33 -17.07 34.99
N GLN A 114 -75.73 -16.43 36.09
CA GLN A 114 -77.08 -15.88 36.32
C GLN A 114 -77.14 -14.34 36.36
N HIS A 115 -76.01 -13.63 36.32
CA HIS A 115 -75.94 -12.19 36.58
C HIS A 115 -75.98 -11.31 35.32
N GLN A 116 -76.73 -10.20 35.38
CA GLN A 116 -76.81 -9.13 34.36
C GLN A 116 -75.70 -8.08 34.52
N GLN A 117 -74.50 -8.45 34.99
CA GLN A 117 -73.40 -7.49 35.01
C GLN A 117 -72.94 -7.18 33.57
N GLN A 118 -72.55 -5.92 33.31
CA GLN A 118 -71.99 -5.49 32.02
C GLN A 118 -70.55 -5.96 31.83
N GLU A 119 -69.87 -6.36 32.92
CA GLU A 119 -68.50 -6.88 32.91
C GLU A 119 -68.48 -8.40 33.15
N ALA A 120 -67.52 -9.09 32.52
CA ALA A 120 -67.32 -10.53 32.67
C ALA A 120 -66.74 -10.91 34.04
N GLU A 121 -67.13 -12.06 34.57
CA GLU A 121 -66.61 -12.57 35.85
C GLU A 121 -65.11 -12.92 35.75
N LYS A 122 -64.34 -12.64 36.80
CA LYS A 122 -62.89 -12.94 36.82
C LYS A 122 -62.65 -14.39 37.20
N LEU A 123 -61.92 -15.12 36.36
CA LEU A 123 -61.52 -16.52 36.61
C LEU A 123 -60.08 -16.61 37.14
N GLU A 124 -59.81 -17.62 37.94
CA GLU A 124 -58.44 -18.07 38.19
C GLU A 124 -57.87 -18.75 36.94
N ARG A 125 -56.52 -18.85 36.85
CA ARG A 125 -55.88 -19.60 35.77
C ARG A 125 -56.12 -21.10 35.94
N LEU A 126 -56.19 -21.81 34.82
CA LEU A 126 -56.39 -23.25 34.82
C LEU A 126 -55.04 -23.95 34.98
N VAL A 127 -54.91 -24.87 35.93
CA VAL A 127 -53.67 -25.62 36.16
C VAL A 127 -53.74 -26.97 35.45
N LEU A 128 -52.75 -27.26 34.60
CA LEU A 128 -52.53 -28.59 34.02
C LEU A 128 -51.48 -29.34 34.87
N PRO A 129 -51.87 -30.33 35.69
CA PRO A 129 -50.99 -30.92 36.70
C PRO A 129 -49.99 -31.97 36.18
N GLN A 130 -50.26 -32.59 35.02
CA GLN A 130 -49.40 -33.60 34.40
C GLN A 130 -49.30 -33.33 32.89
N ALA A 131 -48.17 -32.77 32.47
CA ALA A 131 -47.90 -32.47 31.07
C ALA A 131 -46.71 -33.30 30.55
N GLU A 132 -46.67 -34.58 30.89
CA GLU A 132 -45.63 -35.52 30.43
C GLU A 132 -46.08 -36.26 29.15
N PRO A 133 -45.13 -36.63 28.27
CA PRO A 133 -45.41 -37.49 27.13
C PRO A 133 -46.04 -38.83 27.55
N PRO A 134 -46.82 -39.48 26.66
CA PRO A 134 -47.38 -40.80 26.97
C PRO A 134 -46.25 -41.82 27.15
N SER A 135 -46.37 -42.72 28.14
CA SER A 135 -45.37 -43.79 28.32
C SER A 135 -45.35 -44.74 27.11
N PRO A 136 -44.26 -45.50 26.88
CA PRO A 136 -44.22 -46.49 25.81
C PRO A 136 -45.42 -47.45 25.83
N GLU A 137 -45.82 -47.93 27.01
CA GLU A 137 -46.97 -48.82 27.20
C GLU A 137 -48.29 -48.15 26.79
N MET A 138 -48.48 -46.88 27.16
CA MET A 138 -49.66 -46.11 26.74
C MET A 138 -49.68 -45.89 25.23
N GLN A 139 -48.53 -45.67 24.60
CA GLN A 139 -48.44 -45.50 23.14
C GLN A 139 -48.76 -46.80 22.40
N ILE A 140 -48.28 -47.94 22.90
CA ILE A 140 -48.61 -49.27 22.36
C ILE A 140 -50.12 -49.52 22.44
N GLU A 141 -50.73 -49.25 23.61
CA GLU A 141 -52.19 -49.36 23.78
C GLU A 141 -52.94 -48.48 22.77
N SER A 142 -52.52 -47.22 22.59
CA SER A 142 -53.13 -46.32 21.60
C SER A 142 -52.97 -46.79 20.15
N ILE A 143 -51.86 -47.43 19.79
CA ILE A 143 -51.67 -48.01 18.44
C ILE A 143 -52.58 -49.22 18.24
N LEU A 144 -52.73 -50.07 19.26
CA LEU A 144 -53.64 -51.23 19.23
C LEU A 144 -55.11 -50.82 19.16
N ASP A 145 -55.49 -49.76 19.87
CA ASP A 145 -56.81 -49.13 19.76
C ASP A 145 -57.04 -48.60 18.34
N LEU A 146 -56.06 -47.91 17.74
CA LEU A 146 -56.16 -47.44 16.36
C LEU A 146 -56.28 -48.58 15.35
N LEU A 147 -55.55 -49.69 15.54
CA LEU A 147 -55.72 -50.90 14.72
C LEU A 147 -57.15 -51.41 14.78
N THR A 148 -57.74 -51.45 15.97
CA THR A 148 -59.13 -51.85 16.19
C THR A 148 -60.08 -50.89 15.48
N TYR A 149 -59.87 -49.58 15.61
CA TYR A 149 -60.69 -48.57 14.95
C TYR A 149 -60.58 -48.66 13.43
N ALA A 150 -59.39 -48.94 12.90
CA ALA A 150 -59.14 -49.15 11.48
C ALA A 150 -59.57 -50.53 10.95
N ASN A 151 -60.40 -51.29 11.68
CA ASN A 151 -60.83 -52.66 11.31
C ASN A 151 -59.67 -53.63 11.00
N ASN A 152 -58.56 -53.49 11.72
CA ASN A 152 -57.31 -54.26 11.56
C ASN A 152 -56.68 -54.16 10.16
N ARG A 153 -56.92 -53.05 9.46
CA ARG A 153 -56.41 -52.80 8.11
C ARG A 153 -55.20 -51.87 8.12
N LEU A 154 -54.01 -52.45 7.98
CA LEU A 154 -52.75 -51.71 7.95
C LEU A 154 -52.64 -50.77 6.74
N ASP A 155 -53.21 -51.13 5.60
CA ASP A 155 -53.31 -50.26 4.42
C ASP A 155 -54.12 -49.00 4.71
N THR A 156 -55.18 -49.13 5.51
CA THR A 156 -55.97 -47.98 5.96
C THR A 156 -55.15 -47.10 6.89
N MET A 157 -54.44 -47.66 7.88
CA MET A 157 -53.57 -46.88 8.75
C MET A 157 -52.45 -46.16 8.00
N GLU A 158 -51.86 -46.79 6.98
CA GLU A 158 -50.85 -46.19 6.12
C GLU A 158 -51.38 -44.94 5.41
N MET A 159 -52.57 -45.02 4.82
CA MET A 159 -53.22 -43.88 4.16
C MET A 159 -53.58 -42.75 5.14
N LEU A 160 -54.10 -43.10 6.32
CA LEU A 160 -54.42 -42.11 7.37
C LEU A 160 -53.17 -41.38 7.87
N LEU A 161 -52.07 -42.12 8.08
CA LEU A 161 -50.79 -41.56 8.49
C LEU A 161 -50.17 -40.71 7.36
N ALA A 162 -50.27 -41.15 6.09
CA ALA A 162 -49.80 -40.38 4.95
C ALA A 162 -50.54 -39.03 4.82
N ALA A 163 -51.87 -39.01 5.02
CA ALA A 163 -52.64 -37.77 5.06
C ALA A 163 -52.16 -36.82 6.17
N LEU A 164 -51.84 -37.35 7.34
CA LEU A 164 -51.31 -36.56 8.45
C LEU A 164 -49.95 -35.95 8.13
N VAL A 165 -49.04 -36.74 7.57
CA VAL A 165 -47.67 -36.31 7.27
C VAL A 165 -47.63 -35.31 6.11
N GLN A 166 -48.48 -35.50 5.10
CA GLN A 166 -48.59 -34.61 3.93
C GLN A 166 -49.42 -33.34 4.21
N GLY A 167 -50.07 -33.24 5.37
CA GLY A 167 -50.89 -32.09 5.72
C GLY A 167 -52.27 -32.07 5.06
N VAL A 168 -52.73 -33.19 4.49
CA VAL A 168 -54.07 -33.32 3.91
C VAL A 168 -55.11 -33.44 5.04
N GLN A 169 -56.25 -32.77 4.87
CA GLN A 169 -57.33 -32.82 5.86
C GLN A 169 -57.98 -34.21 5.87
N LEU A 170 -58.05 -34.83 7.06
CA LEU A 170 -58.71 -36.09 7.32
C LEU A 170 -60.11 -35.87 7.90
N THR A 171 -61.14 -36.26 7.15
CA THR A 171 -62.54 -36.24 7.58
C THR A 171 -63.02 -37.63 7.95
N VAL A 172 -63.43 -37.82 9.20
CA VAL A 172 -63.96 -39.07 9.73
C VAL A 172 -65.48 -39.04 9.73
N LEU A 173 -66.11 -39.94 8.97
CA LEU A 173 -67.55 -40.15 8.87
C LEU A 173 -67.99 -41.34 9.72
N ASN A 174 -69.27 -41.35 10.10
CA ASN A 174 -69.93 -42.46 10.83
C ASN A 174 -69.24 -42.88 12.14
N ALA A 175 -68.42 -42.00 12.74
CA ALA A 175 -67.74 -42.28 13.99
C ALA A 175 -68.70 -42.35 15.18
N PRO A 176 -68.43 -43.25 16.16
CA PRO A 176 -69.23 -43.38 17.38
C PRO A 176 -69.33 -42.04 18.11
N ARG A 177 -70.45 -41.78 18.81
CA ARG A 177 -70.63 -40.53 19.58
C ARG A 177 -69.80 -40.48 20.86
N ASP A 178 -69.13 -41.57 21.22
CA ASP A 178 -68.28 -41.65 22.39
C ASP A 178 -67.02 -40.78 22.22
N LEU A 179 -66.84 -39.84 23.15
CA LEU A 179 -65.72 -38.89 23.09
C LEU A 179 -64.37 -39.59 23.30
N LYS A 180 -64.31 -40.61 24.16
CA LYS A 180 -63.06 -41.32 24.45
C LYS A 180 -62.56 -42.07 23.21
N GLN A 181 -63.45 -42.73 22.48
CA GLN A 181 -63.10 -43.42 21.23
C GLN A 181 -62.60 -42.46 20.14
N ARG A 182 -63.24 -41.29 19.99
CA ARG A 182 -62.77 -40.26 19.04
C ARG A 182 -61.40 -39.70 19.39
N VAL A 183 -61.16 -39.45 20.68
CA VAL A 183 -59.84 -38.99 21.15
C VAL A 183 -58.79 -40.09 21.02
N GLY A 184 -59.13 -41.34 21.36
CA GLY A 184 -58.25 -42.50 21.21
C GLY A 184 -57.80 -42.72 19.77
N PHE A 185 -58.68 -42.49 18.78
CA PHE A 185 -58.31 -42.53 17.37
C PHE A 185 -57.24 -41.50 17.00
N VAL A 186 -57.40 -40.26 17.47
CA VAL A 186 -56.41 -39.21 17.24
C VAL A 186 -55.10 -39.57 17.95
N GLU A 187 -55.17 -39.99 19.22
CA GLU A 187 -54.00 -40.35 20.03
C GLU A 187 -53.19 -41.50 19.42
N GLY A 188 -53.87 -42.54 18.90
CA GLY A 188 -53.22 -43.63 18.18
C GLY A 188 -52.52 -43.18 16.90
N LEU A 189 -53.07 -42.21 16.17
CA LEU A 189 -52.40 -41.63 15.00
C LEU A 189 -51.18 -40.79 15.40
N LEU A 190 -51.25 -40.07 16.53
CA LEU A 190 -50.10 -39.34 17.07
C LEU A 190 -48.99 -40.29 17.55
N ALA A 191 -49.33 -41.46 18.09
CA ALA A 191 -48.35 -42.45 18.53
C ALA A 191 -47.49 -42.99 17.38
N LEU A 192 -48.01 -42.98 16.15
CA LEU A 192 -47.27 -43.34 14.93
C LEU A 192 -46.33 -42.23 14.41
N LEU A 193 -46.30 -41.05 15.04
CA LEU A 193 -45.44 -39.92 14.69
C LEU A 193 -44.32 -39.77 15.73
N PRO A 194 -43.12 -39.26 15.36
CA PRO A 194 -42.09 -38.95 16.34
C PRO A 194 -42.55 -37.76 17.20
N PRO A 195 -42.12 -37.68 18.48
CA PRO A 195 -42.54 -36.64 19.42
C PRO A 195 -42.56 -35.20 18.89
N PRO A 196 -41.56 -34.72 18.11
CA PRO A 196 -41.55 -33.35 17.58
C PRO A 196 -42.68 -33.06 16.58
N ALA A 197 -43.27 -34.07 15.96
CA ALA A 197 -44.35 -33.92 14.97
C ALA A 197 -45.75 -33.89 15.61
N ARG A 198 -45.91 -34.53 16.77
CA ARG A 198 -47.23 -34.81 17.39
C ARG A 198 -48.03 -33.55 17.71
N PHE A 199 -47.38 -32.52 18.26
CA PHE A 199 -48.08 -31.31 18.68
C PHE A 199 -48.57 -30.43 17.50
N GLY A 200 -48.08 -30.69 16.28
CA GLY A 200 -48.46 -29.95 15.08
C GLY A 200 -49.85 -30.31 14.55
N VAL A 201 -50.37 -31.49 14.92
CA VAL A 201 -51.63 -32.05 14.42
C VAL A 201 -52.81 -31.41 15.15
N THR A 202 -53.73 -30.80 14.40
CA THR A 202 -54.96 -30.18 14.92
C THR A 202 -56.17 -31.07 14.68
N PHE A 203 -57.16 -31.03 15.57
CA PHE A 203 -58.34 -31.88 15.45
C PHE A 203 -59.60 -31.26 16.05
N ALA A 204 -60.76 -31.72 15.58
CA ALA A 204 -62.08 -31.37 16.12
C ALA A 204 -62.94 -32.62 16.26
N THR A 205 -63.31 -32.95 17.51
CA THR A 205 -64.07 -34.18 17.86
C THR A 205 -65.51 -34.17 17.38
N HIS A 206 -66.04 -33.02 16.95
CA HIS A 206 -67.32 -32.92 16.27
C HIS A 206 -67.39 -31.66 15.42
N THR A 207 -67.84 -31.79 14.18
CA THR A 207 -68.14 -30.70 13.27
C THR A 207 -69.40 -30.99 12.47
N VAL A 208 -70.04 -29.93 11.97
CA VAL A 208 -71.10 -29.97 10.94
C VAL A 208 -70.62 -29.22 9.69
N PRO A 209 -71.22 -29.40 8.51
CA PRO A 209 -70.75 -28.77 7.27
C PRO A 209 -70.60 -27.24 7.34
N SER A 210 -71.45 -26.57 8.14
CA SER A 210 -71.39 -25.12 8.36
C SER A 210 -70.29 -24.67 9.34
N THR A 211 -69.57 -25.60 9.98
CA THR A 211 -68.54 -25.29 10.97
C THR A 211 -67.28 -24.78 10.27
N ARG A 212 -66.93 -23.52 10.53
CA ARG A 212 -65.69 -22.90 10.05
C ARG A 212 -64.57 -23.15 11.06
N ILE A 213 -63.92 -24.31 10.96
CA ILE A 213 -62.80 -24.70 11.82
C ILE A 213 -61.66 -25.29 10.99
N ASP A 214 -60.45 -24.81 11.24
CA ASP A 214 -59.23 -25.23 10.55
C ASP A 214 -58.51 -26.32 11.37
N ALA A 215 -59.06 -27.54 11.27
CA ALA A 215 -58.56 -28.73 11.93
C ALA A 215 -58.13 -29.77 10.90
N GLN A 216 -56.97 -30.40 11.12
CA GLN A 216 -56.45 -31.44 10.25
C GLN A 216 -57.30 -32.70 10.32
N ILE A 217 -57.75 -33.11 11.52
CA ILE A 217 -58.67 -34.24 11.71
C ILE A 217 -60.06 -33.71 12.12
N ARG A 218 -61.11 -34.09 11.38
CA ARG A 218 -62.48 -33.63 11.63
C ARG A 218 -63.46 -34.80 11.70
N PHE A 219 -64.16 -34.93 12.81
CA PHE A 219 -65.28 -35.88 12.92
C PHE A 219 -66.57 -35.19 12.47
N LEU A 220 -67.14 -35.62 11.33
CA LEU A 220 -68.28 -34.98 10.69
C LEU A 220 -69.55 -35.82 10.86
N SER A 221 -70.68 -35.17 11.18
CA SER A 221 -71.97 -35.86 11.39
C SER A 221 -72.89 -35.89 10.17
N ASN A 222 -72.43 -35.46 8.99
CA ASN A 222 -73.22 -35.44 7.74
C ASN A 222 -72.35 -35.86 6.52
N ILE A 223 -72.99 -36.27 5.42
CA ILE A 223 -72.40 -37.07 4.32
C ILE A 223 -71.71 -36.23 3.23
N THR A 224 -71.69 -34.89 3.33
CA THR A 224 -71.00 -34.05 2.35
C THR A 224 -69.64 -33.60 2.91
N PRO A 225 -68.54 -34.30 2.57
CA PRO A 225 -67.21 -33.96 3.04
C PRO A 225 -66.68 -32.69 2.33
N PRO A 226 -65.70 -31.98 2.92
CA PRO A 226 -65.00 -30.89 2.26
C PRO A 226 -64.28 -31.36 0.98
N GLU A 227 -64.17 -30.48 -0.01
CA GLU A 227 -63.37 -30.74 -1.23
C GLU A 227 -61.86 -30.78 -0.88
N GLY A 228 -61.11 -31.71 -1.45
CA GLY A 228 -59.67 -31.90 -1.15
C GLY A 228 -59.38 -32.50 0.24
N ALA A 229 -60.34 -33.23 0.82
CA ALA A 229 -60.14 -33.98 2.05
C ALA A 229 -60.04 -35.49 1.79
N MET A 230 -59.21 -36.17 2.58
CA MET A 230 -59.26 -37.63 2.72
C MET A 230 -60.43 -38.00 3.62
N ILE A 231 -61.24 -38.96 3.20
CA ILE A 231 -62.46 -39.37 3.90
C ILE A 231 -62.24 -40.77 4.44
N TYR A 232 -62.36 -40.92 5.76
CA TYR A 232 -62.38 -42.20 6.44
C TYR A 232 -63.78 -42.51 6.94
N ASP A 233 -64.40 -43.55 6.41
CA ASP A 233 -65.66 -44.08 6.92
C ASP A 233 -65.37 -45.08 8.04
N TRP A 234 -65.68 -44.70 9.28
CA TRP A 234 -65.40 -45.49 10.47
C TRP A 234 -66.15 -46.83 10.48
N GLU A 235 -67.42 -46.82 10.08
CA GLU A 235 -68.26 -48.03 10.09
C GLU A 235 -67.82 -49.00 8.97
N ALA A 236 -67.54 -48.47 7.78
CA ALA A 236 -67.11 -49.28 6.64
C ALA A 236 -65.63 -49.69 6.70
N GLY A 237 -64.80 -49.01 7.50
CA GLY A 237 -63.35 -49.18 7.54
C GLY A 237 -62.67 -48.96 6.18
N ARG A 238 -63.09 -47.92 5.46
CA ARG A 238 -62.60 -47.59 4.11
C ARG A 238 -62.21 -46.14 3.99
N VAL A 239 -61.16 -45.89 3.21
CA VAL A 239 -60.69 -44.56 2.83
C VAL A 239 -61.14 -44.22 1.40
N SER A 240 -61.54 -42.98 1.18
CA SER A 240 -61.93 -42.41 -0.11
C SER A 240 -61.56 -40.92 -0.15
N GLY A 241 -61.80 -40.23 -1.27
CA GLY A 241 -61.42 -38.82 -1.43
C GLY A 241 -60.00 -38.67 -1.97
N GLU A 242 -59.26 -37.68 -1.48
CA GLU A 242 -57.88 -37.41 -1.91
C GLU A 242 -56.91 -38.50 -1.44
N GLY A 243 -56.20 -39.13 -2.38
CA GLY A 243 -55.20 -40.16 -2.10
C GLY A 243 -53.80 -39.56 -1.99
N VAL A 244 -53.06 -39.94 -0.95
CA VAL A 244 -51.66 -39.54 -0.76
C VAL A 244 -50.81 -40.73 -0.31
N GLU A 245 -49.55 -40.72 -0.75
CA GLU A 245 -48.52 -41.66 -0.33
C GLU A 245 -47.38 -40.92 0.36
N ASP A 246 -46.71 -41.58 1.30
CA ASP A 246 -45.60 -41.01 2.05
C ASP A 246 -44.57 -42.09 2.42
N GLU A 247 -43.28 -41.76 2.29
CA GLU A 247 -42.21 -42.75 2.55
C GLU A 247 -42.08 -43.09 4.04
N TYR A 248 -42.32 -42.11 4.92
CA TYR A 248 -42.30 -42.34 6.35
C TYR A 248 -43.48 -43.19 6.79
N SER A 249 -44.68 -42.96 6.26
CA SER A 249 -45.84 -43.80 6.58
C SER A 249 -45.59 -45.26 6.18
N ARG A 250 -45.06 -45.51 4.98
CA ARG A 250 -44.68 -46.84 4.51
C ARG A 250 -43.62 -47.48 5.40
N PHE A 251 -42.61 -46.70 5.83
CA PHE A 251 -41.59 -47.15 6.77
C PHE A 251 -42.20 -47.57 8.11
N ILE A 252 -42.96 -46.70 8.80
CA ILE A 252 -43.55 -47.02 10.11
C ILE A 252 -44.52 -48.19 10.04
N ILE A 253 -45.34 -48.28 9.00
CA ILE A 253 -46.25 -49.41 8.83
C ILE A 253 -45.49 -50.71 8.58
N SER A 254 -44.33 -50.68 7.90
CA SER A 254 -43.46 -51.85 7.80
C SER A 254 -42.91 -52.31 9.16
N GLN A 255 -42.64 -51.38 10.08
CA GLN A 255 -42.22 -51.71 11.45
C GLN A 255 -43.38 -52.27 12.26
N LEU A 256 -44.58 -51.68 12.13
CA LEU A 256 -45.80 -52.14 12.81
C LEU A 256 -46.19 -53.57 12.41
N ARG A 257 -45.91 -53.97 11.16
CA ARG A 257 -46.10 -55.37 10.70
C ARG A 257 -45.22 -56.37 11.46
N LEU A 258 -44.08 -55.92 11.98
CA LEU A 258 -43.17 -56.75 12.76
C LEU A 258 -43.57 -56.74 14.23
N ASP A 259 -43.61 -55.56 14.83
CA ASP A 259 -43.90 -55.36 16.26
C ASP A 259 -44.34 -53.91 16.55
N THR A 260 -45.27 -53.73 17.48
CA THR A 260 -45.68 -52.40 17.95
C THR A 260 -44.58 -51.73 18.77
N ASP A 261 -43.78 -52.51 19.52
CA ASP A 261 -42.61 -51.99 20.26
C ASP A 261 -41.57 -51.38 19.32
N LEU A 262 -41.43 -51.97 18.13
CA LEU A 262 -40.48 -51.50 17.12
C LEU A 262 -40.89 -50.11 16.61
N VAL A 263 -42.18 -49.84 16.43
CA VAL A 263 -42.66 -48.51 16.04
C VAL A 263 -42.22 -47.44 17.05
N ILE A 264 -42.30 -47.72 18.35
CA ILE A 264 -41.88 -46.77 19.39
C ILE A 264 -40.37 -46.54 19.34
N LYS A 265 -39.57 -47.60 19.27
CA LYS A 265 -38.10 -47.49 19.15
C LYS A 265 -37.68 -46.71 17.91
N GLN A 266 -38.36 -46.93 16.79
CA GLN A 266 -38.06 -46.31 15.50
C GLN A 266 -38.47 -44.84 15.50
N THR A 267 -39.67 -44.50 15.98
CA THR A 267 -40.09 -43.09 16.12
C THR A 267 -39.19 -42.30 17.09
N GLU A 268 -38.65 -42.96 18.12
CA GLU A 268 -37.68 -42.37 19.03
C GLU A 268 -36.32 -42.14 18.34
N ALA A 269 -35.77 -43.13 17.65
CA ALA A 269 -34.52 -43.02 16.90
C ALA A 269 -34.54 -41.89 15.85
N LEU A 270 -35.68 -41.70 15.18
CA LEU A 270 -35.87 -40.64 14.18
C LEU A 270 -35.97 -39.22 14.77
N THR A 271 -36.16 -39.10 16.09
CA THR A 271 -36.49 -37.83 16.75
C THR A 271 -35.44 -36.75 16.53
N ALA A 272 -34.16 -37.07 16.68
CA ALA A 272 -33.08 -36.09 16.56
C ALA A 272 -32.99 -35.52 15.14
N VAL A 273 -33.02 -36.40 14.13
CA VAL A 273 -32.92 -36.04 12.71
C VAL A 273 -34.16 -35.26 12.25
N ALA A 274 -35.35 -35.75 12.59
CA ALA A 274 -36.61 -35.09 12.26
C ALA A 274 -36.72 -33.70 12.92
N ALA A 275 -36.38 -33.58 14.21
CA ALA A 275 -36.41 -32.30 14.92
C ALA A 275 -35.40 -31.29 14.34
N TRP A 276 -34.26 -31.76 13.84
CA TRP A 276 -33.27 -30.91 13.20
C TRP A 276 -33.81 -30.35 11.87
N ARG A 277 -34.40 -31.18 11.01
CA ARG A 277 -35.02 -30.74 9.75
C ARG A 277 -36.22 -29.81 9.96
N ILE A 278 -37.13 -30.16 10.87
CA ILE A 278 -38.31 -29.32 11.19
C ILE A 278 -37.88 -27.93 11.67
N ARG A 279 -36.82 -27.83 12.49
CA ARG A 279 -36.29 -26.53 12.96
C ARG A 279 -35.72 -25.67 11.83
N ARG A 280 -35.32 -26.27 10.71
CA ARG A 280 -34.83 -25.56 9.52
C ARG A 280 -35.95 -25.11 8.57
N GLY A 281 -37.20 -25.46 8.88
CA GLY A 281 -38.38 -25.04 8.12
C GLY A 281 -38.85 -26.05 7.07
N ASP A 282 -38.25 -27.24 7.00
CA ASP A 282 -38.68 -28.32 6.10
C ASP A 282 -40.14 -28.70 6.40
N LYS A 283 -40.89 -29.09 5.36
CA LYS A 283 -42.24 -29.65 5.56
C LYS A 283 -42.15 -30.95 6.36
N LEU A 284 -43.24 -31.30 7.05
CA LEU A 284 -43.26 -32.50 7.88
C LEU A 284 -42.92 -33.77 7.06
N SER A 285 -43.49 -33.92 5.87
CA SER A 285 -43.19 -35.02 4.95
C SER A 285 -41.72 -35.09 4.54
N GLU A 286 -41.10 -33.96 4.20
CA GLU A 286 -39.68 -33.90 3.83
C GLU A 286 -38.76 -34.26 5.01
N ALA A 287 -39.08 -33.73 6.20
CA ALA A 287 -38.30 -33.98 7.41
C ALA A 287 -38.35 -35.44 7.85
N LEU A 288 -39.54 -36.05 7.85
CA LEU A 288 -39.73 -37.45 8.22
C LEU A 288 -39.22 -38.41 7.15
N GLY A 289 -39.43 -38.08 5.87
CA GLY A 289 -38.86 -38.81 4.74
C GLY A 289 -37.34 -38.91 4.84
N TYR A 290 -36.66 -37.77 5.01
CA TYR A 290 -35.20 -37.74 5.20
C TYR A 290 -34.74 -38.53 6.43
N ALA A 291 -35.41 -38.38 7.58
CA ALA A 291 -35.03 -39.10 8.80
C ALA A 291 -35.13 -40.63 8.58
N SER A 292 -36.21 -41.11 7.96
CA SER A 292 -36.41 -42.55 7.70
C SER A 292 -35.41 -43.11 6.69
N TYR A 293 -35.07 -42.33 5.65
CA TYR A 293 -34.02 -42.68 4.70
C TYR A 293 -32.64 -42.74 5.40
N ARG A 294 -32.33 -41.72 6.21
CA ARG A 294 -31.06 -41.61 6.92
C ARG A 294 -30.81 -42.80 7.86
N MET A 295 -31.85 -43.22 8.58
CA MET A 295 -31.78 -44.39 9.44
C MET A 295 -31.48 -45.69 8.68
N LYS A 296 -32.04 -45.86 7.47
CA LYS A 296 -31.71 -47.02 6.62
C LYS A 296 -30.23 -47.03 6.21
N VAL A 297 -29.66 -45.85 5.94
CA VAL A 297 -28.23 -45.73 5.62
C VAL A 297 -27.38 -46.07 6.85
N ASP A 298 -27.78 -45.60 8.03
CA ASP A 298 -27.09 -45.92 9.29
C ASP A 298 -27.06 -47.42 9.57
N ASP A 299 -28.22 -48.06 9.52
CA ASP A 299 -28.34 -49.50 9.71
C ASP A 299 -27.52 -50.28 8.68
N ALA A 300 -27.51 -49.83 7.41
CA ALA A 300 -26.74 -50.49 6.38
C ALA A 300 -25.23 -50.42 6.64
N LEU A 301 -24.72 -49.25 7.02
CA LEU A 301 -23.29 -49.06 7.29
C LEU A 301 -22.84 -49.76 8.56
N ILE A 302 -23.66 -49.74 9.63
CA ILE A 302 -23.38 -50.49 10.87
C ILE A 302 -23.26 -51.99 10.57
N ASN A 303 -24.09 -52.51 9.67
CA ASN A 303 -24.08 -53.92 9.27
C ASN A 303 -23.08 -54.24 8.15
N GLY A 304 -22.23 -53.29 7.73
CA GLY A 304 -21.20 -53.50 6.72
C GLY A 304 -21.74 -53.73 5.30
N MET A 305 -22.96 -53.27 5.01
CA MET A 305 -23.56 -53.36 3.67
C MET A 305 -23.04 -52.22 2.77
N PRO A 306 -22.81 -52.49 1.47
CA PRO A 306 -22.35 -51.46 0.54
C PRO A 306 -23.46 -50.43 0.27
N ILE A 307 -23.14 -49.15 0.49
CA ILE A 307 -23.97 -48.00 0.13
C ILE A 307 -23.24 -47.14 -0.91
N GLU A 308 -24.01 -46.51 -1.79
CA GLU A 308 -23.55 -45.54 -2.77
C GLU A 308 -22.72 -44.42 -2.14
N ILE A 309 -21.59 -44.10 -2.77
CA ILE A 309 -20.60 -43.15 -2.25
C ILE A 309 -21.21 -41.76 -2.05
N GLU A 310 -22.03 -41.32 -3.00
CA GLU A 310 -22.67 -39.99 -2.98
C GLU A 310 -23.56 -39.81 -1.74
N ASP A 311 -24.28 -40.86 -1.36
CA ASP A 311 -25.19 -40.84 -0.22
C ASP A 311 -24.42 -40.74 1.10
N VAL A 312 -23.37 -41.55 1.25
CA VAL A 312 -22.50 -41.55 2.44
C VAL A 312 -21.74 -40.22 2.57
N ALA A 313 -21.20 -39.72 1.46
CA ALA A 313 -20.49 -38.44 1.39
C ALA A 313 -21.40 -37.25 1.73
N LYS A 314 -22.61 -37.21 1.17
CA LYS A 314 -23.60 -36.16 1.42
C LYS A 314 -24.03 -36.13 2.88
N VAL A 315 -24.24 -37.30 3.47
CA VAL A 315 -24.62 -37.42 4.87
C VAL A 315 -23.48 -36.98 5.79
N LEU A 316 -22.26 -37.49 5.59
CA LEU A 316 -21.10 -37.18 6.42
C LEU A 316 -20.72 -35.69 6.38
N SER A 317 -20.91 -35.01 5.24
CA SER A 317 -20.60 -33.59 5.09
C SER A 317 -21.65 -32.64 5.64
N TYR A 318 -22.94 -33.00 5.58
CA TYR A 318 -24.05 -32.08 5.81
C TYR A 318 -24.81 -32.32 7.11
N ASP A 319 -24.92 -33.56 7.57
CA ASP A 319 -25.79 -33.94 8.68
C ASP A 319 -25.08 -33.84 10.03
N THR A 320 -25.38 -32.77 10.77
CA THR A 320 -24.78 -32.51 12.09
C THR A 320 -25.35 -33.38 13.22
N THR A 321 -26.33 -34.25 12.93
CA THR A 321 -26.92 -35.15 13.93
C THR A 321 -26.13 -36.45 14.12
N LEU A 322 -25.11 -36.67 13.29
CA LEU A 322 -24.16 -37.77 13.37
C LEU A 322 -23.44 -37.84 14.73
N THR A 323 -23.53 -38.98 15.41
CA THR A 323 -22.69 -39.31 16.56
C THR A 323 -21.25 -39.60 16.13
N ASP A 324 -20.28 -39.45 17.02
CA ASP A 324 -18.86 -39.71 16.73
C ASP A 324 -18.63 -41.15 16.21
N GLU A 325 -19.34 -42.13 16.76
CA GLU A 325 -19.29 -43.53 16.31
C GLU A 325 -19.80 -43.70 14.86
N LEU A 326 -20.89 -43.02 14.51
CA LEU A 326 -21.41 -43.05 13.14
C LEU A 326 -20.48 -42.29 12.19
N GLN A 327 -19.87 -41.18 12.60
CA GLN A 327 -18.88 -40.48 11.76
C GLN A 327 -17.71 -41.39 11.39
N VAL A 328 -17.18 -42.15 12.34
CA VAL A 328 -16.13 -43.15 12.11
C VAL A 328 -16.61 -44.23 11.14
N THR A 329 -17.84 -44.72 11.31
CA THR A 329 -18.41 -45.77 10.46
C THR A 329 -18.57 -45.31 9.01
N TYR A 330 -19.09 -44.09 8.80
CA TYR A 330 -19.23 -43.46 7.49
C TYR A 330 -17.87 -43.24 6.82
N ALA A 331 -16.90 -42.68 7.55
CA ALA A 331 -15.56 -42.43 7.03
C ALA A 331 -14.82 -43.73 6.69
N ARG A 332 -14.95 -44.78 7.52
CA ARG A 332 -14.35 -46.09 7.26
C ARG A 332 -14.84 -46.69 5.95
N HIS A 333 -16.14 -46.58 5.69
CA HIS A 333 -16.74 -47.02 4.42
C HIS A 333 -16.17 -46.24 3.24
N LEU A 334 -16.12 -44.90 3.32
CA LEU A 334 -15.57 -44.07 2.25
C LEU A 334 -14.10 -44.40 1.95
N VAL A 335 -13.25 -44.52 2.98
CA VAL A 335 -11.83 -44.90 2.82
C VAL A 335 -11.71 -46.30 2.21
N ALA A 336 -12.50 -47.27 2.68
CA ALA A 336 -12.47 -48.64 2.14
C ALA A 336 -12.84 -48.67 0.66
N VAL A 337 -13.89 -47.95 0.26
CA VAL A 337 -14.32 -47.87 -1.14
C VAL A 337 -13.29 -47.13 -2.01
N THR A 338 -12.72 -46.03 -1.51
CA THR A 338 -11.61 -45.31 -2.18
C THR A 338 -10.41 -46.22 -2.43
N LEU A 339 -10.01 -47.02 -1.43
CA LEU A 339 -8.89 -47.96 -1.56
C LEU A 339 -9.17 -49.14 -2.51
N VAL A 340 -10.43 -49.39 -2.86
CA VAL A 340 -10.85 -50.46 -3.79
C VAL A 340 -11.00 -49.90 -5.21
N LEU A 341 -11.63 -48.74 -5.37
CA LEU A 341 -11.90 -48.13 -6.67
C LEU A 341 -10.70 -47.35 -7.24
N GLY A 342 -9.75 -46.96 -6.38
CA GLY A 342 -8.62 -46.11 -6.78
C GLY A 342 -8.98 -44.64 -6.99
N ASP A 343 -10.22 -44.24 -6.74
CA ASP A 343 -10.64 -42.83 -6.70
C ASP A 343 -10.55 -42.28 -5.28
N THR A 344 -9.67 -41.30 -5.11
CA THR A 344 -9.35 -40.65 -3.83
C THR A 344 -10.28 -39.50 -3.49
N THR A 345 -11.00 -38.97 -4.48
CA THR A 345 -11.83 -37.76 -4.34
C THR A 345 -12.92 -37.89 -3.26
N PRO A 346 -13.65 -39.02 -3.14
CA PRO A 346 -14.68 -39.14 -2.11
C PRO A 346 -14.18 -39.07 -0.67
N ALA A 347 -12.91 -39.44 -0.44
CA ALA A 347 -12.31 -39.46 0.89
C ALA A 347 -11.87 -38.06 1.37
N ASP A 348 -11.78 -37.07 0.47
CA ASP A 348 -11.35 -35.69 0.80
C ASP A 348 -12.25 -35.01 1.84
N ILE A 349 -13.53 -35.41 1.93
CA ILE A 349 -14.49 -34.90 2.93
C ILE A 349 -14.04 -35.23 4.36
N ILE A 350 -13.23 -36.28 4.55
CA ILE A 350 -12.77 -36.75 5.85
C ILE A 350 -11.69 -35.82 6.42
N ALA A 351 -10.81 -35.28 5.56
CA ALA A 351 -9.69 -34.42 5.93
C ALA A 351 -10.06 -33.28 6.89
N PRO A 352 -11.06 -32.42 6.61
CA PRO A 352 -11.46 -31.35 7.52
C PRO A 352 -12.21 -31.85 8.78
N LEU A 353 -12.79 -33.05 8.75
CA LEU A 353 -13.57 -33.61 9.86
C LEU A 353 -12.68 -34.18 10.97
N MET A 354 -11.51 -34.71 10.63
CA MET A 354 -10.55 -35.28 11.60
C MET A 354 -10.13 -34.29 12.69
N ARG A 355 -10.11 -32.98 12.39
CA ARG A 355 -9.80 -31.92 13.38
C ARG A 355 -10.78 -31.85 14.55
N LYS A 356 -12.00 -32.33 14.36
CA LYS A 356 -13.09 -32.23 15.34
C LYS A 356 -13.29 -33.52 16.14
N ALA A 357 -12.76 -34.64 15.67
CA ALA A 357 -12.98 -35.96 16.25
C ALA A 357 -11.70 -36.80 16.25
N THR A 358 -11.06 -36.95 17.41
CA THR A 358 -9.81 -37.72 17.57
C THR A 358 -10.00 -39.21 17.23
N SER A 359 -11.15 -39.79 17.56
CA SER A 359 -11.47 -41.19 17.22
C SER A 359 -11.53 -41.44 15.71
N LEU A 360 -11.93 -40.43 14.93
CA LEU A 360 -11.93 -40.47 13.48
C LEU A 360 -10.50 -40.46 12.94
N GLU A 361 -9.67 -39.55 13.44
CA GLU A 361 -8.25 -39.45 13.06
C GLU A 361 -7.50 -40.78 13.29
N GLU A 362 -7.62 -41.36 14.49
CA GLU A 362 -6.98 -42.64 14.84
C GLU A 362 -7.44 -43.79 13.95
N SER A 363 -8.74 -43.87 13.65
CA SER A 363 -9.29 -44.94 12.80
C SER A 363 -8.82 -44.79 11.34
N THR A 364 -8.80 -43.57 10.80
CA THR A 364 -8.38 -43.31 9.42
C THR A 364 -6.89 -43.54 9.24
N LEU A 365 -6.05 -43.08 10.19
CA LEU A 365 -4.60 -43.30 10.18
C LEU A 365 -4.28 -44.81 10.16
N ARG A 366 -4.94 -45.60 11.02
CA ARG A 366 -4.75 -47.06 11.06
C ARG A 366 -5.14 -47.73 9.75
N GLN A 367 -6.30 -47.36 9.19
CA GLN A 367 -6.80 -47.96 7.95
C GLN A 367 -5.90 -47.69 6.74
N LEU A 368 -5.35 -46.47 6.63
CA LEU A 368 -4.38 -46.15 5.58
C LEU A 368 -3.01 -46.80 5.82
N GLY A 369 -2.61 -46.95 7.09
CA GLY A 369 -1.43 -47.73 7.49
C GLY A 369 -1.52 -49.19 7.08
N ASP A 370 -2.63 -49.85 7.40
CA ASP A 370 -2.89 -51.25 7.02
C ASP A 370 -2.92 -51.39 5.49
N ALA A 371 -3.55 -50.46 4.78
CA ALA A 371 -3.58 -50.46 3.31
C ALA A 371 -2.20 -50.29 2.67
N LEU A 372 -1.33 -49.48 3.29
CA LEU A 372 0.06 -49.34 2.86
C LEU A 372 0.82 -50.66 3.01
N ASP A 373 0.66 -51.34 4.15
CA ASP A 373 1.31 -52.62 4.44
C ASP A 373 0.78 -53.74 3.51
N ASP A 374 -0.47 -53.65 3.06
CA ASP A 374 -1.09 -54.52 2.04
C ASP A 374 -0.65 -54.20 0.59
N GLY A 375 0.31 -53.29 0.40
CA GLY A 375 0.90 -52.97 -0.90
C GLY A 375 0.16 -51.91 -1.70
N LYS A 376 -0.79 -51.17 -1.11
CA LYS A 376 -1.52 -50.08 -1.79
C LYS A 376 -0.81 -48.71 -1.71
N GLY A 377 0.52 -48.71 -1.71
CA GLY A 377 1.35 -47.52 -1.44
C GLY A 377 1.07 -46.34 -2.38
N GLU A 378 0.75 -46.58 -3.65
CA GLU A 378 0.42 -45.51 -4.60
C GLU A 378 -0.87 -44.76 -4.23
N ILE A 379 -1.97 -45.48 -4.00
CA ILE A 379 -3.27 -44.88 -3.66
C ILE A 379 -3.18 -44.15 -2.31
N VAL A 380 -2.46 -44.74 -1.34
CA VAL A 380 -2.23 -44.11 -0.03
C VAL A 380 -1.43 -42.81 -0.20
N TYR A 381 -0.35 -42.81 -0.96
CA TYR A 381 0.43 -41.59 -1.22
C TYR A 381 -0.41 -40.50 -1.88
N THR A 382 -1.15 -40.82 -2.95
CA THR A 382 -1.97 -39.84 -3.68
C THR A 382 -3.08 -39.25 -2.80
N THR A 383 -3.67 -40.05 -1.91
CA THR A 383 -4.65 -39.57 -0.94
C THR A 383 -4.02 -38.60 0.05
N LEU A 384 -2.88 -38.99 0.63
CA LEU A 384 -2.18 -38.17 1.62
C LEU A 384 -1.58 -36.90 1.03
N GLU A 385 -1.04 -36.94 -0.18
CA GLU A 385 -0.53 -35.76 -0.89
C GLU A 385 -1.64 -34.71 -1.08
N ARG A 386 -2.86 -35.13 -1.47
CA ARG A 386 -4.02 -34.22 -1.57
C ARG A 386 -4.37 -33.62 -0.21
N TRP A 387 -4.42 -34.45 0.83
CA TRP A 387 -4.80 -34.01 2.18
C TRP A 387 -3.75 -33.09 2.81
N MET A 388 -2.46 -33.37 2.65
CA MET A 388 -1.35 -32.55 3.18
C MET A 388 -1.22 -31.21 2.46
N ASN A 389 -1.66 -31.13 1.20
CA ASN A 389 -1.73 -29.87 0.45
C ASN A 389 -3.01 -29.06 0.75
N ASP A 390 -4.02 -29.65 1.39
CA ASP A 390 -5.19 -28.93 1.88
C ASP A 390 -4.87 -28.22 3.22
N PRO A 391 -5.06 -26.88 3.33
CA PRO A 391 -4.90 -26.15 4.59
C PRO A 391 -5.79 -26.69 5.73
N LEU A 392 -6.87 -27.40 5.43
CA LEU A 392 -7.78 -28.04 6.37
C LEU A 392 -7.45 -29.51 6.66
N GLY A 393 -6.47 -30.10 5.97
CA GLY A 393 -6.04 -31.48 6.17
C GLY A 393 -5.23 -31.71 7.45
N PRO A 394 -4.81 -32.97 7.67
CA PRO A 394 -3.97 -33.37 8.80
C PRO A 394 -2.51 -32.97 8.54
N HIS A 395 -1.82 -32.48 9.57
CA HIS A 395 -0.42 -32.03 9.48
C HIS A 395 0.47 -32.54 10.63
N THR A 396 0.01 -33.53 11.40
CA THR A 396 0.78 -34.05 12.53
C THR A 396 1.93 -34.96 12.06
N GLY A 397 2.93 -35.17 12.92
CA GLY A 397 4.11 -35.98 12.57
C GLY A 397 3.77 -37.40 12.12
N GLU A 398 2.71 -38.01 12.66
CA GLU A 398 2.27 -39.36 12.27
C GLU A 398 1.78 -39.42 10.82
N TRP A 399 1.10 -38.37 10.36
CA TRP A 399 0.65 -38.25 8.97
C TRP A 399 1.80 -38.00 8.00
N VAL A 400 2.77 -37.16 8.40
CA VAL A 400 4.01 -36.94 7.64
C VAL A 400 4.79 -38.26 7.51
N ASP A 401 4.97 -39.00 8.60
CA ASP A 401 5.69 -40.27 8.60
C ASP A 401 4.98 -41.34 7.74
N LEU A 402 3.64 -41.42 7.79
CA LEU A 402 2.87 -42.31 6.92
C LEU A 402 3.01 -41.92 5.44
N THR A 403 2.96 -40.63 5.14
CA THR A 403 3.16 -40.09 3.78
C THR A 403 4.55 -40.44 3.25
N HIS A 404 5.59 -40.32 4.08
CA HIS A 404 6.96 -40.68 3.72
C HIS A 404 7.11 -42.19 3.47
N ARG A 405 6.51 -43.04 4.32
CA ARG A 405 6.49 -44.49 4.09
C ARG A 405 5.78 -44.84 2.78
N ALA A 406 4.66 -44.19 2.48
CA ALA A 406 3.92 -44.39 1.23
C ALA A 406 4.72 -43.92 0.00
N ALA A 407 5.41 -42.77 0.10
CA ALA A 407 6.31 -42.25 -0.94
C ALA A 407 7.44 -43.25 -1.26
N VAL A 408 8.07 -43.82 -0.23
CA VAL A 408 9.11 -44.84 -0.39
C VAL A 408 8.54 -46.10 -1.02
N ALA A 409 7.39 -46.60 -0.55
CA ALA A 409 6.76 -47.79 -1.13
C ALA A 409 6.41 -47.60 -2.61
N ARG A 410 5.84 -46.45 -2.99
CA ARG A 410 5.58 -46.09 -4.39
C ARG A 410 6.87 -46.06 -5.20
N MET A 411 7.91 -45.42 -4.69
CA MET A 411 9.22 -45.34 -5.34
C MET A 411 9.88 -46.71 -5.53
N GLU A 412 9.77 -47.62 -4.55
CA GLU A 412 10.31 -48.98 -4.63
C GLU A 412 9.67 -49.76 -5.78
N VAL A 413 8.36 -49.64 -5.95
CA VAL A 413 7.62 -50.27 -7.05
C VAL A 413 8.08 -49.72 -8.40
N LEU A 414 8.15 -48.39 -8.54
CA LEU A 414 8.59 -47.73 -9.77
C LEU A 414 10.05 -48.05 -10.12
N ALA A 415 10.94 -48.05 -9.12
CA ALA A 415 12.35 -48.36 -9.32
C ALA A 415 12.59 -49.83 -9.70
N LYS A 416 11.86 -50.78 -9.07
CA LYS A 416 11.91 -52.20 -9.44
C LYS A 416 11.40 -52.45 -10.87
N ALA A 417 10.39 -51.70 -11.31
CA ALA A 417 9.87 -51.75 -12.68
C ALA A 417 10.83 -51.12 -13.72
N GLN A 418 11.89 -50.44 -13.27
CA GLN A 418 12.80 -49.64 -14.12
C GLN A 418 12.06 -48.57 -14.96
N ASP A 419 10.90 -48.10 -14.49
CA ASP A 419 10.09 -47.08 -15.18
C ASP A 419 10.66 -45.68 -14.91
N THR A 420 11.70 -45.32 -15.67
CA THR A 420 12.40 -44.03 -15.50
C THR A 420 11.50 -42.81 -15.76
N GLU A 421 10.44 -42.94 -16.56
CA GLU A 421 9.53 -41.82 -16.84
C GLU A 421 8.62 -41.55 -15.64
N SER A 422 8.02 -42.60 -15.08
CA SER A 422 7.16 -42.46 -13.90
C SER A 422 7.96 -42.09 -12.64
N VAL A 423 9.19 -42.62 -12.48
CA VAL A 423 10.12 -42.16 -11.43
C VAL A 423 10.40 -40.67 -11.58
N ASN A 424 10.70 -40.20 -12.79
CA ASN A 424 10.97 -38.79 -13.03
C ASN A 424 9.75 -37.91 -12.76
N ARG A 425 8.55 -38.35 -13.15
CA ARG A 425 7.29 -37.64 -12.88
C ARG A 425 7.05 -37.51 -11.37
N PHE A 426 7.15 -38.62 -10.64
CA PHE A 426 6.96 -38.67 -9.20
C PHE A 426 7.93 -37.77 -8.43
N LEU A 427 9.22 -37.77 -8.80
CA LEU A 427 10.22 -36.92 -8.15
C LEU A 427 10.00 -35.43 -8.44
N ASN A 428 9.49 -35.07 -9.63
CA ASN A 428 9.11 -33.70 -9.94
C ASN A 428 7.86 -33.26 -9.18
N GLU A 429 6.85 -34.11 -9.05
CA GLU A 429 5.67 -33.87 -8.20
C GLU A 429 6.10 -33.60 -6.74
N LEU A 430 7.00 -34.43 -6.20
CA LEU A 430 7.54 -34.26 -4.86
C LEU A 430 8.38 -32.98 -4.70
N HIS A 431 9.11 -32.56 -5.75
CA HIS A 431 9.87 -31.30 -5.71
C HIS A 431 8.94 -30.08 -5.65
N GLN A 432 7.75 -30.19 -6.24
CA GLN A 432 6.73 -29.14 -6.25
C GLN A 432 5.75 -29.22 -5.05
N ALA A 433 5.88 -30.25 -4.21
CA ALA A 433 5.04 -30.45 -3.04
C ALA A 433 5.14 -29.30 -2.04
N GLY A 434 4.04 -29.02 -1.34
CA GLY A 434 3.99 -27.99 -0.32
C GLY A 434 4.91 -28.27 0.88
N PRO A 435 5.27 -27.24 1.66
CA PRO A 435 6.19 -27.37 2.80
C PRO A 435 5.71 -28.36 3.89
N ASN A 436 4.40 -28.61 3.95
CA ASN A 436 3.80 -29.53 4.93
C ASN A 436 4.24 -30.99 4.73
N MET A 437 4.72 -31.37 3.54
CA MET A 437 5.19 -32.73 3.28
C MET A 437 6.57 -33.02 3.87
N GLU A 438 7.30 -32.03 4.41
CA GLU A 438 8.66 -32.18 4.95
C GLU A 438 9.58 -33.02 4.03
N SER A 439 9.54 -32.72 2.73
CA SER A 439 10.21 -33.51 1.69
C SER A 439 11.71 -33.69 1.95
N ASN A 440 12.35 -32.75 2.65
CA ASN A 440 13.75 -32.82 3.06
C ASN A 440 14.12 -34.09 3.86
N ARG A 441 13.18 -34.69 4.60
CA ARG A 441 13.42 -35.92 5.38
C ARG A 441 13.39 -37.18 4.52
N VAL A 442 12.62 -37.21 3.42
CA VAL A 442 12.41 -38.41 2.60
C VAL A 442 13.19 -38.36 1.28
N VAL A 443 13.39 -37.18 0.69
CA VAL A 443 14.09 -36.99 -0.59
C VAL A 443 15.46 -37.66 -0.63
N PRO A 444 16.35 -37.60 0.40
CA PRO A 444 17.64 -38.27 0.36
C PRO A 444 17.54 -39.79 0.12
N ARG A 445 16.53 -40.44 0.69
CA ARG A 445 16.29 -41.89 0.50
C ARG A 445 15.75 -42.19 -0.89
N LEU A 446 14.79 -41.39 -1.37
CA LEU A 446 14.24 -41.53 -2.72
C LEU A 446 15.30 -41.27 -3.80
N PHE A 447 16.20 -40.32 -3.53
CA PHE A 447 17.35 -40.00 -4.36
C PHE A 447 18.28 -41.22 -4.53
N GLU A 448 18.65 -41.89 -3.43
CA GLU A 448 19.51 -43.09 -3.47
C GLU A 448 18.88 -44.22 -4.31
N MET A 449 17.56 -44.34 -4.30
CA MET A 449 16.83 -45.35 -5.08
C MET A 449 16.79 -45.03 -6.59
N ALA A 450 16.73 -43.75 -6.96
CA ALA A 450 16.71 -43.32 -8.37
C ALA A 450 18.11 -43.17 -9.00
N LEU A 451 19.16 -42.93 -8.20
CA LEU A 451 20.51 -42.67 -8.70
C LEU A 451 21.04 -43.74 -9.68
N PRO A 452 20.85 -45.05 -9.47
CA PRO A 452 21.30 -46.06 -10.44
C PRO A 452 20.60 -45.95 -11.80
N LEU A 453 19.34 -45.50 -11.82
CA LEU A 453 18.53 -45.36 -13.03
C LEU A 453 18.92 -44.11 -13.83
N SER A 454 19.42 -43.06 -13.16
CA SER A 454 19.73 -41.78 -13.81
C SER A 454 20.97 -41.82 -14.68
N VAL A 455 21.88 -42.78 -14.48
CA VAL A 455 23.11 -42.95 -15.29
C VAL A 455 22.78 -43.19 -16.77
N GLN A 456 21.58 -43.69 -17.08
CA GLN A 456 21.12 -44.02 -18.44
C GLN A 456 20.05 -43.06 -18.97
N ASN A 457 19.50 -42.17 -18.13
CA ASN A 457 18.41 -41.25 -18.49
C ASN A 457 18.76 -39.80 -18.14
N LYS A 458 18.96 -38.96 -19.17
CA LYS A 458 19.33 -37.55 -19.02
C LYS A 458 18.30 -36.73 -18.23
N THR A 459 17.02 -36.91 -18.52
CA THR A 459 15.93 -36.17 -17.87
C THR A 459 15.89 -36.50 -16.38
N LEU A 460 15.98 -37.77 -16.02
CA LEU A 460 16.02 -38.20 -14.62
C LEU A 460 17.28 -37.69 -13.91
N ALA A 461 18.45 -37.69 -14.58
CA ALA A 461 19.68 -37.14 -14.02
C ALA A 461 19.59 -35.63 -13.74
N GLN A 462 18.91 -34.87 -14.61
CA GLN A 462 18.65 -33.44 -14.40
C GLN A 462 17.72 -33.22 -13.19
N THR A 463 16.61 -33.95 -13.08
CA THR A 463 15.69 -33.87 -11.93
C THR A 463 16.40 -34.22 -10.63
N LEU A 464 17.19 -35.30 -10.61
CA LEU A 464 17.99 -35.67 -9.45
C LEU A 464 19.05 -34.63 -9.11
N PHE A 465 19.67 -33.98 -10.09
CA PHE A 465 20.60 -32.89 -9.83
C PHE A 465 19.91 -31.70 -9.14
N LEU A 466 18.72 -31.29 -9.61
CA LEU A 466 17.96 -30.20 -8.99
C LEU A 466 17.57 -30.53 -7.55
N LEU A 467 17.05 -31.74 -7.31
CA LEU A 467 16.76 -32.23 -5.96
C LEU A 467 18.02 -32.29 -5.09
N ALA A 468 19.16 -32.71 -5.65
CA ALA A 468 20.41 -32.80 -4.93
C ALA A 468 20.94 -31.42 -4.50
N VAL A 469 20.84 -30.43 -5.39
CA VAL A 469 21.26 -29.06 -5.12
C VAL A 469 20.41 -28.44 -4.00
N ASP A 470 19.13 -28.77 -3.95
CA ASP A 470 18.16 -28.25 -2.97
C ASP A 470 18.25 -28.94 -1.60
N TYR A 471 18.31 -30.28 -1.58
CA TYR A 471 18.12 -31.08 -0.35
C TYR A 471 19.37 -31.75 0.21
N LEU A 472 20.46 -31.88 -0.56
CA LEU A 472 21.69 -32.51 -0.04
C LEU A 472 22.65 -31.49 0.57
N ASP A 473 23.31 -31.92 1.65
CA ASP A 473 24.46 -31.20 2.21
C ASP A 473 25.62 -31.10 1.20
N SER A 474 26.53 -30.15 1.44
CA SER A 474 27.59 -29.80 0.50
C SER A 474 28.59 -30.95 0.28
N ASP A 475 28.80 -31.82 1.26
CA ASP A 475 29.68 -32.99 1.15
C ASP A 475 29.07 -34.11 0.27
N ARG A 476 27.78 -34.39 0.44
CA ARG A 476 27.03 -35.34 -0.39
C ARG A 476 26.90 -34.83 -1.82
N LEU A 477 26.58 -33.55 -1.98
CA LEU A 477 26.50 -32.92 -3.30
C LEU A 477 27.86 -32.98 -4.02
N ASN A 478 28.96 -32.66 -3.33
CA ASN A 478 30.29 -32.76 -3.91
C ASN A 478 30.64 -34.20 -4.31
N ARG A 479 30.34 -35.20 -3.47
CA ARG A 479 30.54 -36.62 -3.82
C ARG A 479 29.77 -37.03 -5.06
N LEU A 480 28.51 -36.63 -5.15
CA LEU A 480 27.66 -36.90 -6.32
C LEU A 480 28.24 -36.26 -7.59
N LEU A 481 28.67 -35.01 -7.52
CA LEU A 481 29.21 -34.28 -8.67
C LEU A 481 30.62 -34.75 -9.08
N ASN A 482 31.26 -35.62 -8.30
CA ASN A 482 32.47 -36.34 -8.71
C ASN A 482 32.18 -37.71 -9.35
N ALA A 483 30.93 -38.18 -9.34
CA ALA A 483 30.55 -39.43 -9.99
C ALA A 483 30.43 -39.24 -11.52
N LYS A 484 31.52 -39.54 -12.24
CA LYS A 484 31.63 -39.36 -13.71
C LYS A 484 30.43 -39.88 -14.53
N PRO A 485 29.87 -41.09 -14.25
CA PRO A 485 28.72 -41.60 -14.99
C PRO A 485 27.42 -40.78 -14.80
N PHE A 486 27.27 -40.12 -13.65
CA PHE A 486 26.12 -39.27 -13.34
C PHE A 486 26.26 -37.90 -14.00
N ILE A 487 27.39 -37.22 -13.76
CA ILE A 487 27.60 -35.86 -14.29
C ILE A 487 27.61 -35.82 -15.81
N SER A 488 28.06 -36.89 -16.50
CA SER A 488 28.06 -36.95 -17.97
C SER A 488 26.67 -36.84 -18.59
N GLN A 489 25.61 -37.07 -17.79
CA GLN A 489 24.22 -36.93 -18.23
C GLN A 489 23.65 -35.51 -18.03
N ILE A 490 24.35 -34.65 -17.28
CA ILE A 490 23.89 -33.30 -16.96
C ILE A 490 24.57 -32.29 -17.90
N VAL A 491 23.78 -31.41 -18.50
CA VAL A 491 24.27 -30.42 -19.47
C VAL A 491 25.18 -29.40 -18.78
N GLY A 492 26.35 -29.11 -19.36
CA GLY A 492 27.30 -28.10 -18.90
C GLY A 492 28.17 -28.51 -17.70
N ILE A 493 27.62 -29.24 -16.73
CA ILE A 493 28.32 -29.65 -15.49
C ILE A 493 29.65 -30.40 -15.74
N PRO A 494 29.77 -31.36 -16.70
CA PRO A 494 31.05 -32.02 -17.01
C PRO A 494 32.20 -31.09 -17.37
N ARG A 495 31.90 -29.89 -17.91
CA ARG A 495 32.92 -28.89 -18.26
C ARG A 495 33.38 -28.09 -17.04
N LEU A 496 32.51 -27.90 -16.05
CA LEU A 496 32.81 -27.14 -14.83
C LEU A 496 33.50 -28.00 -13.76
N MET A 497 33.08 -29.25 -13.60
CA MET A 497 33.52 -30.09 -12.48
C MET A 497 35.02 -30.34 -12.40
N PRO A 498 35.79 -30.54 -13.50
CA PRO A 498 37.24 -30.72 -13.42
C PRO A 498 37.96 -29.54 -12.74
N TYR A 499 37.43 -28.33 -12.87
CA TYR A 499 37.97 -27.16 -12.19
C TYR A 499 37.62 -27.17 -10.70
N ILE A 500 36.34 -27.40 -10.35
CA ILE A 500 35.85 -27.43 -8.95
C ILE A 500 36.54 -28.54 -8.14
N SER A 501 36.72 -29.74 -8.72
CA SER A 501 37.36 -30.88 -8.06
C SER A 501 38.88 -30.80 -7.98
N GLY A 502 39.49 -29.82 -8.69
CA GLY A 502 40.95 -29.66 -8.76
C GLY A 502 41.67 -30.65 -9.68
N GLU A 503 40.93 -31.41 -10.51
CA GLU A 503 41.51 -32.23 -11.59
C GLU A 503 42.23 -31.36 -12.62
N ASP A 504 41.64 -30.21 -12.99
CA ASP A 504 42.27 -29.18 -13.82
C ASP A 504 42.74 -28.01 -12.95
N ARG A 505 44.06 -27.86 -12.83
CA ARG A 505 44.70 -26.79 -12.04
C ARG A 505 44.97 -25.51 -12.85
N GLY A 506 44.59 -25.47 -14.14
CA GLY A 506 44.69 -24.27 -14.96
C GLY A 506 43.69 -23.18 -14.55
N PRO A 507 43.91 -21.93 -15.01
CA PRO A 507 42.95 -20.84 -14.76
C PRO A 507 41.62 -21.15 -15.43
N ALA A 508 40.52 -20.99 -14.68
CA ALA A 508 39.20 -21.26 -15.23
C ALA A 508 38.79 -20.19 -16.28
N PRO A 509 38.09 -20.58 -17.37
CA PRO A 509 37.55 -19.60 -18.32
C PRO A 509 36.60 -18.60 -17.65
N THR A 510 36.78 -17.31 -17.94
CA THR A 510 35.95 -16.24 -17.38
C THR A 510 34.47 -16.46 -17.69
N GLY A 511 33.63 -16.48 -16.65
CA GLY A 511 32.18 -16.63 -16.79
C GLY A 511 31.68 -18.07 -17.00
N LEU A 512 32.55 -19.09 -16.96
CA LEU A 512 32.17 -20.49 -17.16
C LEU A 512 31.04 -20.95 -16.22
N MET A 513 31.10 -20.56 -14.93
CA MET A 513 30.06 -20.94 -13.96
C MET A 513 28.68 -20.42 -14.38
N LEU A 514 28.58 -19.15 -14.77
CA LEU A 514 27.31 -18.55 -15.19
C LEU A 514 26.84 -19.14 -16.53
N GLU A 515 27.75 -19.40 -17.48
CA GLU A 515 27.45 -20.10 -18.74
C GLU A 515 26.80 -21.46 -18.48
N VAL A 516 27.35 -22.23 -17.52
CA VAL A 516 26.83 -23.54 -17.15
C VAL A 516 25.46 -23.44 -16.48
N VAL A 517 25.30 -22.51 -15.54
CA VAL A 517 24.01 -22.25 -14.84
C VAL A 517 22.91 -21.85 -15.83
N ASN A 518 23.24 -21.09 -16.88
CA ASN A 518 22.26 -20.63 -17.87
C ASN A 518 21.65 -21.75 -18.74
N ASN A 519 22.21 -22.97 -18.70
CA ASN A 519 21.62 -24.14 -19.36
C ASN A 519 20.39 -24.71 -18.61
N PHE A 520 20.09 -24.22 -17.41
CA PHE A 520 18.95 -24.64 -16.60
C PHE A 520 17.81 -23.61 -16.64
N ASP A 521 16.61 -24.03 -16.23
CA ASP A 521 15.43 -23.17 -16.17
C ASP A 521 15.61 -21.99 -15.21
N GLU A 522 15.05 -20.83 -15.57
CA GLU A 522 15.23 -19.57 -14.85
C GLU A 522 14.89 -19.65 -13.35
N GLN A 523 13.89 -20.46 -12.99
CA GLN A 523 13.48 -20.69 -11.60
C GLN A 523 14.58 -21.32 -10.71
N TRP A 524 15.44 -22.16 -11.28
CA TRP A 524 16.48 -22.91 -10.56
C TRP A 524 17.86 -22.28 -10.63
N ARG A 525 18.09 -21.37 -11.60
CA ARG A 525 19.40 -20.71 -11.79
C ARG A 525 19.95 -20.08 -10.50
N PRO A 526 19.17 -19.34 -9.69
CA PRO A 526 19.68 -18.75 -8.46
C PRO A 526 20.23 -19.78 -7.48
N LEU A 527 19.47 -20.86 -7.23
CA LEU A 527 19.86 -21.92 -6.32
C LEU A 527 21.11 -22.64 -6.81
N ILE A 528 21.14 -23.05 -8.08
CA ILE A 528 22.28 -23.74 -8.67
C ILE A 528 23.53 -22.87 -8.60
N LEU A 529 23.42 -21.57 -8.91
CA LEU A 529 24.56 -20.66 -8.85
C LEU A 529 25.12 -20.53 -7.43
N ILE A 530 24.26 -20.38 -6.43
CA ILE A 530 24.69 -20.30 -5.02
C ILE A 530 25.46 -21.57 -4.63
N ARG A 531 24.89 -22.75 -4.93
CA ARG A 531 25.49 -24.04 -4.51
C ARG A 531 26.76 -24.38 -5.30
N LEU A 532 26.85 -24.04 -6.59
CA LEU A 532 28.09 -24.21 -7.35
C LEU A 532 29.18 -23.22 -6.90
N ALA A 533 28.82 -21.98 -6.56
CA ALA A 533 29.76 -21.02 -5.99
C ALA A 533 30.29 -21.50 -4.63
N GLU A 534 29.42 -22.06 -3.79
CA GLU A 534 29.82 -22.67 -2.52
C GLU A 534 30.82 -23.82 -2.72
N LEU A 535 30.56 -24.72 -3.66
CA LEU A 535 31.47 -25.82 -3.98
C LEU A 535 32.80 -25.33 -4.54
N ALA A 536 32.79 -24.30 -5.39
CA ALA A 536 34.02 -23.68 -5.91
C ALA A 536 34.85 -23.06 -4.77
N MET A 537 34.21 -22.39 -3.81
CA MET A 537 34.88 -21.85 -2.62
C MET A 537 35.46 -22.97 -1.74
N LEU A 538 34.71 -24.04 -1.48
CA LEU A 538 35.18 -25.19 -0.71
C LEU A 538 36.36 -25.90 -1.39
N GLY A 539 36.37 -25.94 -2.73
CA GLY A 539 37.48 -26.44 -3.55
C GLY A 539 38.67 -25.48 -3.68
N GLY A 540 38.61 -24.27 -3.09
CA GLY A 540 39.67 -23.27 -3.18
C GLY A 540 39.81 -22.61 -4.56
N ARG A 541 38.74 -22.64 -5.38
CA ARG A 541 38.71 -22.14 -6.76
C ARG A 541 37.97 -20.80 -6.86
N THR A 542 38.51 -19.78 -6.22
CA THR A 542 37.94 -18.42 -6.27
C THR A 542 37.96 -17.82 -7.67
N ASP A 543 38.84 -18.29 -8.55
CA ASP A 543 38.94 -17.88 -9.96
C ASP A 543 37.67 -18.22 -10.79
N LEU A 544 36.87 -19.19 -10.36
CA LEU A 544 35.55 -19.48 -10.95
C LEU A 544 34.49 -18.43 -10.59
N ILE A 545 34.70 -17.63 -9.55
CA ILE A 545 33.76 -16.63 -9.02
C ILE A 545 34.21 -15.22 -9.42
N GLY A 546 34.36 -15.01 -10.72
CA GLY A 546 34.66 -13.69 -11.29
C GLY A 546 33.43 -12.77 -11.36
N ALA A 547 33.62 -11.58 -11.95
CA ALA A 547 32.56 -10.56 -12.06
C ALA A 547 31.23 -11.07 -12.66
N PRO A 548 31.19 -11.93 -13.70
CA PRO A 548 29.92 -12.48 -14.20
C PRO A 548 29.19 -13.36 -13.18
N ALA A 549 29.92 -14.23 -12.46
CA ALA A 549 29.32 -15.09 -11.44
C ALA A 549 28.79 -14.26 -10.25
N LEU A 550 29.56 -13.26 -9.82
CA LEU A 550 29.13 -12.33 -8.77
C LEU A 550 27.89 -11.51 -9.18
N ALA A 551 27.80 -11.07 -10.44
CA ALA A 551 26.59 -10.41 -10.95
C ALA A 551 25.36 -11.35 -10.87
N GLY A 552 25.53 -12.61 -11.23
CA GLY A 552 24.47 -13.62 -11.06
C GLY A 552 24.10 -13.85 -9.59
N LEU A 553 25.09 -13.84 -8.69
CA LEU A 553 24.86 -13.99 -7.24
C LEU A 553 24.13 -12.79 -6.63
N VAL A 554 24.29 -11.57 -7.16
CA VAL A 554 23.45 -10.41 -6.79
C VAL A 554 21.98 -10.70 -7.13
N GLY A 555 21.71 -11.21 -8.33
CA GLY A 555 20.36 -11.64 -8.70
C GLY A 555 19.84 -12.77 -7.80
N ALA A 556 20.70 -13.72 -7.45
CA ALA A 556 20.33 -14.83 -6.57
C ALA A 556 20.04 -14.36 -5.13
N ALA A 557 20.77 -13.38 -4.62
CA ALA A 557 20.57 -12.78 -3.30
C ALA A 557 19.18 -12.12 -3.15
N LEU A 558 18.63 -11.59 -4.24
CA LEU A 558 17.30 -10.98 -4.31
C LEU A 558 16.16 -12.02 -4.44
N SER A 559 16.48 -13.27 -4.78
CA SER A 559 15.50 -14.35 -4.94
C SER A 559 15.09 -14.98 -3.59
N PRO A 560 13.99 -15.77 -3.55
CA PRO A 560 13.62 -16.55 -2.37
C PRO A 560 14.76 -17.46 -1.86
N TRP A 561 15.55 -18.02 -2.77
CA TRP A 561 16.71 -18.86 -2.45
C TRP A 561 17.80 -18.10 -1.69
N GLY A 562 17.97 -16.81 -1.98
CA GLY A 562 18.91 -15.95 -1.25
C GLY A 562 18.59 -15.86 0.24
N ARG A 563 17.29 -15.94 0.63
CA ARG A 563 16.88 -16.00 2.05
C ARG A 563 17.21 -17.34 2.69
N HIS A 564 16.97 -18.43 1.98
CA HIS A 564 17.24 -19.77 2.49
C HIS A 564 18.75 -20.03 2.66
N TYR A 565 19.56 -19.53 1.72
CA TYR A 565 21.01 -19.70 1.69
C TYR A 565 21.80 -18.45 2.09
N ASP A 566 21.21 -17.58 2.93
CA ASP A 566 21.85 -16.36 3.43
C ASP A 566 23.23 -16.60 4.09
N PRO A 567 23.42 -17.64 4.93
CA PRO A 567 24.73 -17.93 5.53
C PRO A 567 25.81 -18.26 4.50
N VAL A 568 25.43 -18.95 3.41
CA VAL A 568 26.36 -19.33 2.32
C VAL A 568 26.77 -18.09 1.55
N LEU A 569 25.83 -17.22 1.17
CA LEU A 569 26.13 -15.96 0.49
C LEU A 569 27.06 -15.06 1.33
N ARG A 570 26.79 -14.94 2.64
CA ARG A 570 27.64 -14.18 3.56
C ARG A 570 29.05 -14.78 3.67
N TRP A 571 29.15 -16.11 3.70
CA TRP A 571 30.43 -16.81 3.71
C TRP A 571 31.23 -16.60 2.42
N ILE A 572 30.59 -16.70 1.25
CA ILE A 572 31.23 -16.42 -0.05
C ILE A 572 31.79 -15.00 -0.06
N VAL A 573 30.97 -14.00 0.32
CA VAL A 573 31.43 -12.61 0.39
C VAL A 573 32.62 -12.47 1.33
N GLY A 574 32.53 -12.98 2.56
CA GLY A 574 33.62 -12.85 3.55
C GLY A 574 34.95 -13.43 3.09
N ASN A 575 34.97 -14.51 2.32
CA ASN A 575 36.21 -15.09 1.80
C ASN A 575 36.76 -14.35 0.57
N LEU A 576 35.89 -13.72 -0.23
CA LEU A 576 36.29 -12.90 -1.38
C LEU A 576 36.65 -11.45 -1.01
N SER A 577 36.44 -11.07 0.25
CA SER A 577 36.75 -9.76 0.80
C SER A 577 38.14 -9.64 1.45
N THR A 578 39.08 -10.56 1.18
CA THR A 578 40.47 -10.38 1.63
C THR A 578 41.22 -9.35 0.78
N ASP A 579 42.26 -8.70 1.31
CA ASP A 579 43.04 -7.70 0.56
C ASP A 579 43.55 -8.26 -0.78
N GLU A 580 44.05 -9.51 -0.80
CA GLU A 580 44.51 -10.19 -2.01
C GLU A 580 43.38 -10.52 -2.98
N ALA A 581 42.24 -11.02 -2.48
CA ALA A 581 41.09 -11.37 -3.31
C ALA A 581 40.44 -10.13 -3.95
N LEU A 582 40.29 -9.03 -3.19
CA LEU A 582 39.73 -7.77 -3.70
C LEU A 582 40.57 -7.18 -4.83
N LEU A 583 41.91 -7.27 -4.74
CA LEU A 583 42.81 -6.81 -5.79
C LEU A 583 42.83 -7.73 -7.02
N ALA A 584 42.54 -9.02 -6.83
CA ALA A 584 42.46 -10.00 -7.91
C ALA A 584 41.11 -9.96 -8.68
N LEU A 585 40.05 -9.40 -8.08
CA LEU A 585 38.74 -9.27 -8.70
C LEU A 585 38.70 -8.09 -9.67
N ASP A 586 38.49 -8.38 -10.96
CA ASP A 586 38.25 -7.35 -11.98
C ASP A 586 37.03 -6.49 -11.64
N SER A 587 37.11 -5.18 -11.89
CA SER A 587 35.95 -4.28 -11.79
C SER A 587 34.86 -4.70 -12.81
N PRO A 588 33.57 -4.82 -12.43
CA PRO A 588 32.94 -4.35 -11.18
C PRO A 588 32.77 -5.42 -10.07
N GLY A 589 33.60 -6.46 -10.01
CA GLY A 589 33.54 -7.57 -9.05
C GLY A 589 33.41 -7.15 -7.57
N PRO A 590 34.32 -6.31 -7.01
CA PRO A 590 34.23 -5.87 -5.62
C PRO A 590 32.92 -5.15 -5.28
N ARG A 591 32.34 -4.43 -6.24
CA ARG A 591 31.03 -3.77 -6.10
C ARG A 591 29.91 -4.79 -5.93
N TYR A 592 29.95 -5.92 -6.65
CA TYR A 592 28.92 -6.96 -6.52
C TYR A 592 28.90 -7.61 -5.14
N LEU A 593 30.06 -7.75 -4.47
CA LEU A 593 30.12 -8.22 -3.08
C LEU A 593 29.30 -7.31 -2.15
N LEU A 594 29.45 -6.00 -2.31
CA LEU A 594 28.69 -5.00 -1.56
C LEU A 594 27.19 -5.05 -1.91
N GLN A 595 26.83 -5.23 -3.18
CA GLN A 595 25.43 -5.36 -3.61
C GLN A 595 24.75 -6.62 -3.04
N ILE A 596 25.48 -7.73 -2.91
CA ILE A 596 24.97 -8.94 -2.22
C ILE A 596 24.64 -8.60 -0.77
N LEU A 597 25.57 -7.99 -0.02
CA LEU A 597 25.33 -7.63 1.39
C LEU A 597 24.14 -6.67 1.55
N LEU A 598 24.04 -5.68 0.65
CA LEU A 598 22.95 -4.70 0.65
C LEU A 598 21.59 -5.35 0.33
N ALA A 599 21.53 -6.19 -0.71
CA ALA A 599 20.32 -6.93 -1.10
C ALA A 599 19.83 -7.89 -0.01
N ARG A 600 20.74 -8.44 0.80
CA ARG A 600 20.42 -9.31 1.93
C ARG A 600 20.04 -8.56 3.21
N GLY A 601 20.12 -7.22 3.23
CA GLY A 601 19.83 -6.40 4.41
C GLY A 601 20.91 -6.49 5.49
N LEU A 602 22.13 -6.94 5.15
CA LEU A 602 23.26 -7.11 6.08
C LEU A 602 24.01 -5.79 6.27
N TYR A 603 23.32 -4.73 6.70
CA TYR A 603 23.83 -3.35 6.68
C TYR A 603 25.13 -3.14 7.47
N ARG A 604 25.33 -3.86 8.57
CA ARG A 604 26.57 -3.78 9.37
C ARG A 604 27.77 -4.35 8.61
N ASP A 605 27.61 -5.52 8.00
CA ASP A 605 28.68 -6.15 7.22
C ASP A 605 28.95 -5.34 5.96
N PHE A 606 27.88 -4.89 5.28
CA PHE A 606 27.96 -3.97 4.14
C PHE A 606 28.80 -2.74 4.47
N THR A 607 28.53 -2.08 5.61
CA THR A 607 29.26 -0.87 6.00
C THR A 607 30.72 -1.15 6.34
N THR A 608 30.99 -2.29 6.98
CA THR A 608 32.36 -2.72 7.33
C THR A 608 33.17 -2.99 6.08
N GLU A 609 32.60 -3.74 5.14
CA GLU A 609 33.20 -4.06 3.85
C GLU A 609 33.39 -2.80 3.00
N LEU A 610 32.44 -1.87 3.03
CA LEU A 610 32.53 -0.61 2.31
C LEU A 610 33.75 0.21 2.76
N LEU A 611 33.98 0.31 4.07
CA LEU A 611 35.17 0.96 4.64
C LEU A 611 36.46 0.21 4.29
N HIS A 612 36.41 -1.12 4.26
CA HIS A 612 37.54 -1.96 3.89
C HIS A 612 37.94 -1.72 2.42
N GLN A 613 36.99 -1.77 1.49
CA GLN A 613 37.23 -1.46 0.08
C GLN A 613 37.69 -0.02 -0.13
N ALA A 614 37.19 0.95 0.63
CA ALA A 614 37.68 2.34 0.59
C ALA A 614 39.19 2.44 0.85
N ARG A 615 39.69 1.63 1.79
CA ARG A 615 41.11 1.59 2.16
C ARG A 615 41.96 0.86 1.11
N VAL A 616 41.47 -0.27 0.60
CA VAL A 616 42.26 -1.18 -0.27
C VAL A 616 42.23 -0.73 -1.73
N LEU A 617 41.04 -0.43 -2.26
CA LEU A 617 40.83 -0.18 -3.69
C LEU A 617 40.85 1.29 -4.07
N TYR A 618 40.58 2.19 -3.12
CA TYR A 618 40.41 3.63 -3.41
C TYR A 618 41.31 4.57 -2.58
N PRO A 619 42.64 4.34 -2.49
CA PRO A 619 43.52 5.24 -1.75
C PRO A 619 43.74 6.58 -2.48
N GLY A 620 43.97 7.65 -1.71
CA GLY A 620 44.41 8.95 -2.24
C GLY A 620 43.39 9.63 -3.16
N ASP A 621 43.76 9.83 -4.42
CA ASP A 621 42.96 10.58 -5.40
C ASP A 621 41.74 9.80 -5.93
N ALA A 622 41.67 8.48 -5.68
CA ALA A 622 40.57 7.61 -6.11
C ALA A 622 39.28 7.75 -5.25
N GLN A 623 39.24 8.69 -4.32
CA GLN A 623 38.08 8.94 -3.45
C GLN A 623 36.83 9.40 -4.22
N ASN A 624 37.00 9.97 -5.41
CA ASN A 624 35.88 10.33 -6.27
C ASN A 624 35.24 9.08 -6.89
N ASP A 625 36.06 8.12 -7.35
CA ASP A 625 35.58 6.85 -7.90
C ASP A 625 34.87 6.01 -6.83
N TYR A 626 35.36 6.07 -5.59
CA TYR A 626 34.69 5.47 -4.42
C TYR A 626 33.30 6.06 -4.18
N ALA A 627 33.15 7.39 -4.25
CA ALA A 627 31.87 8.05 -4.05
C ALA A 627 30.87 7.70 -5.17
N ALA A 628 31.32 7.67 -6.44
CA ALA A 628 30.51 7.25 -7.58
C ALA A 628 30.12 5.77 -7.54
N MET A 629 30.99 4.91 -7.02
CA MET A 629 30.71 3.49 -6.81
C MET A 629 29.58 3.31 -5.77
N ILE A 630 29.58 4.08 -4.68
CA ILE A 630 28.52 4.04 -3.65
C ILE A 630 27.17 4.49 -4.21
N GLU A 631 27.14 5.58 -4.98
CA GLU A 631 25.93 6.03 -5.67
C GLU A 631 25.30 4.90 -6.47
N ARG A 632 26.12 4.24 -7.32
CA ARG A 632 25.66 3.13 -8.15
C ARG A 632 25.17 1.93 -7.35
N ILE A 633 25.81 1.61 -6.23
CA ILE A 633 25.35 0.51 -5.35
C ILE A 633 23.92 0.75 -4.91
N PHE A 634 23.60 1.93 -4.39
CA PHE A 634 22.25 2.23 -3.90
C PHE A 634 21.24 2.43 -5.05
N ALA A 635 21.68 2.93 -6.20
CA ALA A 635 20.82 3.11 -7.36
C ALA A 635 20.46 1.79 -8.06
N GLU A 636 21.40 0.85 -8.17
CA GLU A 636 21.25 -0.40 -8.93
C GLU A 636 20.80 -1.58 -8.06
N THR A 637 20.82 -1.47 -6.73
CA THR A 637 20.40 -2.57 -5.83
C THR A 637 18.99 -2.33 -5.31
N PRO A 638 18.01 -3.20 -5.61
CA PRO A 638 16.66 -3.08 -5.06
C PRO A 638 16.68 -3.25 -3.54
N ILE A 639 16.15 -2.25 -2.83
CA ILE A 639 15.92 -2.26 -1.38
C ILE A 639 14.45 -1.93 -1.15
N SER A 640 13.82 -2.49 -0.11
CA SER A 640 12.45 -2.09 0.22
C SER A 640 12.42 -0.64 0.74
N VAL A 641 11.40 0.14 0.39
CA VAL A 641 11.28 1.57 0.77
C VAL A 641 11.42 1.78 2.29
N GLY A 642 10.86 0.87 3.09
CA GLY A 642 10.94 0.93 4.56
C GLY A 642 12.33 0.67 5.14
N GLU A 643 13.21 0.01 4.39
CA GLU A 643 14.54 -0.36 4.86
C GLU A 643 15.64 0.63 4.43
N VAL A 644 15.38 1.48 3.44
CA VAL A 644 16.37 2.46 2.93
C VAL A 644 16.89 3.37 4.05
N SER A 645 16.01 3.83 4.94
CA SER A 645 16.41 4.67 6.08
C SER A 645 17.37 3.93 7.01
N THR A 646 17.10 2.65 7.32
CA THR A 646 17.96 1.80 8.15
C THR A 646 19.34 1.61 7.51
N ALA A 647 19.39 1.38 6.19
CA ALA A 647 20.64 1.22 5.47
C ALA A 647 21.52 2.49 5.54
N LEU A 648 20.94 3.67 5.28
CA LEU A 648 21.66 4.94 5.32
C LEU A 648 22.06 5.34 6.76
N GLN A 649 21.22 5.06 7.75
CA GLN A 649 21.55 5.27 9.17
C GLN A 649 22.75 4.40 9.59
N SER A 650 22.84 3.16 9.11
CA SER A 650 24.01 2.31 9.37
C SER A 650 25.31 2.94 8.86
N LEU A 651 25.28 3.56 7.67
CA LEU A 651 26.44 4.28 7.12
C LEU A 651 26.81 5.50 7.97
N ASN A 652 25.81 6.30 8.35
CA ASN A 652 26.03 7.49 9.17
C ASN A 652 26.63 7.12 10.55
N ASN A 653 26.07 6.09 11.19
CA ASN A 653 26.52 5.61 12.50
C ASN A 653 27.94 5.02 12.48
N ALA A 654 28.38 4.46 11.33
CA ALA A 654 29.73 3.96 11.16
C ALA A 654 30.77 5.06 10.86
N GLY A 655 30.35 6.33 10.75
CA GLY A 655 31.26 7.45 10.52
C GLY A 655 31.74 7.56 9.07
N ILE A 656 30.93 7.13 8.10
CA ILE A 656 31.21 7.36 6.68
C ILE A 656 31.31 8.87 6.42
N LYS A 657 32.34 9.29 5.68
CA LYS A 657 32.57 10.71 5.36
C LYS A 657 31.38 11.30 4.58
N ALA A 658 31.18 12.62 4.70
CA ALA A 658 30.03 13.33 4.15
C ALA A 658 29.82 13.13 2.63
N LEU A 659 30.87 13.14 1.80
CA LEU A 659 30.70 12.96 0.34
C LEU A 659 30.16 11.56 -0.02
N PRO A 660 30.81 10.44 0.38
CA PRO A 660 30.27 9.09 0.23
C PRO A 660 28.84 8.93 0.78
N LEU A 661 28.54 9.53 1.93
CA LEU A 661 27.20 9.48 2.52
C LEU A 661 26.17 10.19 1.63
N ILE A 662 26.45 11.41 1.18
CA ILE A 662 25.59 12.16 0.25
C ILE A 662 25.34 11.37 -1.04
N MET A 663 26.36 10.71 -1.59
CA MET A 663 26.22 9.86 -2.77
C MET A 663 25.35 8.62 -2.51
N ALA A 664 25.41 8.03 -1.31
CA ALA A 664 24.49 6.95 -0.93
C ALA A 664 23.03 7.44 -0.87
N TYR A 665 22.79 8.64 -0.30
CA TYR A 665 21.45 9.25 -0.28
C TYR A 665 20.93 9.53 -1.69
N VAL A 666 21.77 10.07 -2.59
CA VAL A 666 21.40 10.30 -3.99
C VAL A 666 21.05 8.99 -4.69
N GLY A 667 21.95 8.00 -4.62
CA GLY A 667 21.72 6.68 -5.23
C GLY A 667 20.46 6.01 -4.69
N ALA A 668 20.19 6.13 -3.39
CA ALA A 668 19.00 5.56 -2.77
C ALA A 668 17.70 6.21 -3.27
N LEU A 669 17.69 7.54 -3.41
CA LEU A 669 16.55 8.26 -3.97
C LEU A 669 16.35 7.93 -5.46
N GLU A 670 17.45 7.82 -6.23
CA GLU A 670 17.40 7.45 -7.65
C GLU A 670 16.89 6.03 -7.86
N GLY A 671 17.42 5.04 -7.14
CA GLY A 671 16.99 3.64 -7.22
C GLY A 671 15.51 3.43 -6.85
N GLN A 672 14.97 4.32 -6.02
CA GLN A 672 13.55 4.33 -5.63
C GLN A 672 12.69 5.25 -6.50
N ASN A 673 13.21 5.74 -7.62
CA ASN A 673 12.53 6.66 -8.53
C ASN A 673 11.95 7.90 -7.81
N TRP A 674 12.64 8.41 -6.80
CA TRP A 674 12.23 9.57 -6.01
C TRP A 674 10.86 9.39 -5.34
N ASN A 675 10.63 8.20 -4.76
CA ASN A 675 9.39 7.83 -4.08
C ASN A 675 8.98 8.89 -3.01
N PRO A 676 7.73 9.41 -3.02
CA PRO A 676 7.26 10.37 -2.04
C PRO A 676 7.38 9.93 -0.57
N ALA A 677 7.36 8.61 -0.31
CA ALA A 677 7.54 8.07 1.04
C ALA A 677 8.93 8.37 1.65
N LEU A 678 9.91 8.77 0.82
CA LEU A 678 11.27 9.14 1.23
C LEU A 678 11.46 10.66 1.38
N GLU A 679 10.39 11.42 1.56
CA GLU A 679 10.44 12.89 1.67
C GLU A 679 11.42 13.39 2.75
N ALA A 680 11.37 12.81 3.95
CA ALA A 680 12.25 13.20 5.04
C ALA A 680 13.74 13.04 4.67
N MET A 681 14.06 12.03 3.87
CA MET A 681 15.42 11.77 3.38
C MET A 681 15.86 12.78 2.32
N ALA A 682 14.97 13.18 1.41
CA ALA A 682 15.27 14.23 0.43
C ALA A 682 15.47 15.60 1.09
N LEU A 683 14.74 15.88 2.17
CA LEU A 683 14.93 17.09 2.99
C LEU A 683 16.27 17.06 3.74
N ASP A 684 16.59 15.96 4.40
CA ASP A 684 17.88 15.75 5.08
C ASP A 684 19.06 15.89 4.11
N LEU A 685 18.98 15.26 2.93
CA LEU A 685 19.98 15.43 1.86
C LEU A 685 20.16 16.90 1.45
N THR A 686 19.06 17.65 1.33
CA THR A 686 19.10 19.08 0.99
C THR A 686 19.85 19.89 2.06
N GLU A 687 19.59 19.62 3.34
CA GLU A 687 20.27 20.27 4.46
C GLU A 687 21.76 19.90 4.50
N GLN A 688 22.10 18.62 4.38
CA GLN A 688 23.49 18.15 4.40
C GLN A 688 24.35 18.75 3.29
N ILE A 689 23.78 18.93 2.08
CA ILE A 689 24.46 19.59 0.97
C ILE A 689 24.64 21.10 1.24
N LEU A 690 23.63 21.76 1.80
CA LEU A 690 23.68 23.19 2.12
C LEU A 690 24.71 23.52 3.19
N ASP A 691 24.85 22.64 4.19
CA ASP A 691 25.84 22.77 5.27
C ASP A 691 27.26 22.52 4.76
N ASN A 692 27.42 21.66 3.75
CA ASN A 692 28.72 21.28 3.20
C ASN A 692 28.91 21.73 1.74
N ARG A 693 28.76 23.03 1.47
CA ARG A 693 28.83 23.58 0.09
C ARG A 693 30.10 23.24 -0.70
N LYS A 694 31.22 22.96 -0.03
CA LYS A 694 32.47 22.52 -0.70
C LYS A 694 32.30 21.17 -1.41
N ILE A 695 31.39 20.32 -0.94
CA ILE A 695 31.11 19.00 -1.52
C ILE A 695 30.41 19.11 -2.88
N LEU A 696 29.73 20.23 -3.17
CA LEU A 696 29.11 20.49 -4.47
C LEU A 696 30.09 20.41 -5.65
N GLN A 697 31.40 20.46 -5.41
CA GLN A 697 32.41 20.23 -6.46
C GLN A 697 32.49 18.80 -6.97
N PHE A 698 31.91 17.86 -6.23
CA PHE A 698 31.93 16.44 -6.54
C PHE A 698 30.53 15.87 -6.84
N VAL A 699 29.47 16.64 -6.58
CA VAL A 699 28.09 16.23 -6.86
C VAL A 699 27.76 16.51 -8.34
N HIS A 700 27.25 15.49 -9.04
CA HIS A 700 26.88 15.64 -10.44
C HIS A 700 25.67 16.57 -10.61
N PRO A 701 25.61 17.43 -11.66
CA PRO A 701 24.49 18.37 -11.85
C PRO A 701 23.11 17.69 -11.92
N THR A 702 23.06 16.46 -12.42
CA THR A 702 21.85 15.63 -12.54
C THR A 702 21.19 15.37 -11.18
N ALA A 703 21.97 15.10 -10.14
CA ALA A 703 21.46 14.85 -8.79
C ALA A 703 20.79 16.11 -8.20
N VAL A 704 21.39 17.28 -8.40
CA VAL A 704 20.83 18.56 -7.93
C VAL A 704 19.55 18.93 -8.69
N ILE A 705 19.50 18.65 -10.00
CA ILE A 705 18.29 18.83 -10.81
C ILE A 705 17.18 17.88 -10.38
N ALA A 706 17.52 16.63 -10.05
CA ALA A 706 16.55 15.65 -9.57
C ALA A 706 15.98 16.06 -8.20
N LEU A 707 16.82 16.55 -7.28
CA LEU A 707 16.38 17.19 -6.03
C LEU A 707 15.45 18.39 -6.28
N LEU A 708 15.81 19.26 -7.23
CA LEU A 708 14.96 20.40 -7.60
C LEU A 708 13.62 19.93 -8.16
N ASN A 709 13.62 18.95 -9.05
CA ASN A 709 12.41 18.39 -9.65
C ASN A 709 11.49 17.77 -8.59
N PHE A 710 12.08 17.10 -7.59
CA PHE A 710 11.35 16.58 -6.45
C PHE A 710 10.61 17.69 -5.68
N GLN A 711 11.29 18.80 -5.36
CA GLN A 711 10.65 19.94 -4.68
C GLN A 711 9.59 20.64 -5.56
N VAL A 712 9.84 20.75 -6.86
CA VAL A 712 8.90 21.32 -7.83
C VAL A 712 7.63 20.48 -7.95
N LYS A 713 7.75 19.14 -8.03
CA LYS A 713 6.60 18.23 -8.04
C LYS A 713 5.73 18.35 -6.79
N ARG A 714 6.35 18.66 -5.64
CA ARG A 714 5.65 18.91 -4.36
C ARG A 714 5.04 20.32 -4.26
N GLN A 715 5.28 21.19 -5.24
CA GLN A 715 4.93 22.61 -5.18
C GLN A 715 5.51 23.34 -3.94
N ASP A 716 6.68 22.89 -3.46
CA ASP A 716 7.40 23.51 -2.34
C ASP A 716 8.33 24.62 -2.86
N ALA A 717 7.80 25.83 -2.99
CA ALA A 717 8.57 26.98 -3.51
C ALA A 717 9.80 27.31 -2.65
N PRO A 718 9.72 27.41 -1.30
CA PRO A 718 10.90 27.61 -0.44
C PRO A 718 11.96 26.52 -0.61
N GLY A 719 11.57 25.24 -0.65
CA GLY A 719 12.48 24.11 -0.85
C GLY A 719 13.16 24.16 -2.22
N ALA A 720 12.38 24.40 -3.28
CA ALA A 720 12.89 24.53 -4.64
C ALA A 720 13.88 25.71 -4.77
N MET A 721 13.59 26.86 -4.15
CA MET A 721 14.50 28.00 -4.12
C MET A 721 15.82 27.69 -3.42
N LYS A 722 15.80 26.96 -2.28
CA LYS A 722 17.01 26.56 -1.55
C LYS A 722 17.90 25.65 -2.40
N VAL A 723 17.33 24.64 -3.05
CA VAL A 723 18.07 23.72 -3.92
C VAL A 723 18.60 24.45 -5.16
N ALA A 724 17.75 25.25 -5.82
CA ALA A 724 18.13 26.01 -7.01
C ALA A 724 19.26 27.01 -6.74
N ALA A 725 19.37 27.56 -5.52
CA ALA A 725 20.45 28.46 -5.14
C ALA A 725 21.86 27.84 -5.24
N LEU A 726 21.96 26.51 -5.29
CA LEU A 726 23.21 25.78 -5.49
C LEU A 726 23.65 25.76 -6.97
N MET A 727 22.71 25.93 -7.90
CA MET A 727 22.92 25.72 -9.33
C MET A 727 23.90 26.69 -9.99
N PRO A 728 23.94 28.00 -9.69
CA PRO A 728 24.90 28.90 -10.33
C PRO A 728 26.36 28.45 -10.15
N GLN A 729 26.72 27.91 -8.97
CA GLN A 729 28.07 27.42 -8.70
C GLN A 729 28.37 26.13 -9.48
N VAL A 730 27.40 25.21 -9.54
CA VAL A 730 27.51 23.95 -10.29
C VAL A 730 27.61 24.24 -11.79
N ALA A 731 26.76 25.13 -12.31
CA ALA A 731 26.72 25.52 -13.71
C ALA A 731 27.97 26.28 -14.16
N ASN A 732 28.54 27.15 -13.31
CA ASN A 732 29.76 27.91 -13.66
C ASN A 732 30.93 26.99 -14.02
N ARG A 733 31.00 25.78 -13.44
CA ARG A 733 32.05 24.79 -13.77
C ARG A 733 31.91 24.18 -15.15
N GLN A 734 30.70 24.18 -15.70
CA GLN A 734 30.40 23.66 -17.04
C GLN A 734 30.61 24.73 -18.13
N GLY A 735 31.04 25.95 -17.76
CA GLY A 735 31.29 27.04 -18.70
C GLY A 735 30.03 27.38 -19.52
N VAL A 736 30.14 27.31 -20.85
CA VAL A 736 29.04 27.60 -21.77
C VAL A 736 27.90 26.59 -21.63
N ASP A 737 28.21 25.31 -21.38
CA ASP A 737 27.19 24.25 -21.22
C ASP A 737 26.36 24.46 -19.94
N GLY A 738 26.90 25.20 -18.96
CA GLY A 738 26.19 25.62 -17.76
C GLY A 738 24.98 26.53 -18.03
N ALA A 739 24.97 27.25 -19.15
CA ALA A 739 23.84 28.10 -19.52
C ALA A 739 22.58 27.27 -19.80
N GLY A 740 22.70 26.12 -20.46
CA GLY A 740 21.56 25.21 -20.69
C GLY A 740 20.94 24.70 -19.40
N LEU A 741 21.78 24.34 -18.42
CA LEU A 741 21.34 23.91 -17.07
C LEU A 741 20.59 25.03 -16.35
N MET A 742 21.11 26.26 -16.39
CA MET A 742 20.47 27.40 -15.75
C MET A 742 19.13 27.77 -16.43
N ALA A 743 19.03 27.62 -17.75
CA ALA A 743 17.77 27.80 -18.48
C ALA A 743 16.72 26.74 -18.08
N GLN A 744 17.15 25.50 -17.88
CA GLN A 744 16.29 24.44 -17.36
C GLN A 744 15.79 24.75 -15.95
N VAL A 745 16.66 25.19 -15.04
CA VAL A 745 16.29 25.60 -13.67
C VAL A 745 15.24 26.71 -13.70
N TYR A 746 15.41 27.72 -14.55
CA TYR A 746 14.44 28.80 -14.70
C TYR A 746 13.06 28.30 -15.13
N ARG A 747 12.99 27.40 -16.12
CA ARG A 747 11.73 26.77 -16.55
C ARG A 747 11.11 25.92 -15.45
N MET A 748 11.90 25.17 -14.69
CA MET A 748 11.42 24.35 -13.58
C MET A 748 10.85 25.18 -12.42
N MET A 749 11.25 26.44 -12.28
CA MET A 749 10.77 27.34 -11.23
C MET A 749 9.66 28.29 -11.70
N SER A 750 9.28 28.27 -12.99
CA SER A 750 8.35 29.26 -13.55
C SER A 750 6.87 29.04 -13.19
N TRP A 751 6.55 28.00 -12.41
CA TRP A 751 5.19 27.69 -11.97
C TRP A 751 4.69 28.55 -10.81
N ASP A 752 5.59 29.19 -10.06
CA ASP A 752 5.29 30.14 -8.97
C ASP A 752 5.99 31.48 -9.23
N GLU A 753 5.30 32.60 -8.99
CA GLU A 753 5.84 33.93 -9.31
C GLU A 753 7.03 34.30 -8.42
N LYS A 754 7.08 33.87 -7.16
CA LYS A 754 8.24 34.12 -6.28
C LYS A 754 9.43 33.25 -6.69
N ALA A 755 9.18 31.98 -7.02
CA ALA A 755 10.20 31.06 -7.51
C ALA A 755 10.77 31.53 -8.87
N LYS A 756 9.92 32.02 -9.78
CA LYS A 756 10.32 32.58 -11.07
C LYS A 756 11.18 33.83 -10.93
N ALA A 757 10.82 34.73 -10.01
CA ALA A 757 11.63 35.90 -9.68
C ALA A 757 13.00 35.49 -9.10
N ALA A 758 13.02 34.54 -8.15
CA ALA A 758 14.25 33.99 -7.60
C ALA A 758 15.12 33.34 -8.69
N ALA A 759 14.51 32.60 -9.62
CA ALA A 759 15.23 31.96 -10.73
C ALA A 759 15.87 32.99 -11.67
N LEU A 760 15.21 34.12 -11.93
CA LEU A 760 15.82 35.22 -12.67
C LEU A 760 17.07 35.74 -11.94
N ASP A 761 17.01 35.92 -10.63
CA ASP A 761 18.19 36.33 -9.84
C ASP A 761 19.31 35.29 -9.87
N LEU A 762 18.99 33.99 -9.97
CA LEU A 762 19.99 32.95 -10.18
C LEU A 762 20.67 33.06 -11.55
N LEU A 763 19.92 33.38 -12.62
CA LEU A 763 20.50 33.70 -13.92
C LEU A 763 21.43 34.92 -13.83
N ARG A 764 21.01 35.98 -13.10
CA ARG A 764 21.84 37.17 -12.87
C ARG A 764 23.15 36.80 -12.16
N ARG A 765 23.08 35.99 -11.10
CA ARG A 765 24.28 35.50 -10.38
C ARG A 765 25.23 34.73 -11.28
N PHE A 766 24.71 33.84 -12.13
CA PHE A 766 25.51 33.10 -13.10
C PHE A 766 26.24 34.04 -14.08
N ILE A 767 25.54 35.04 -14.63
CA ILE A 767 26.16 36.06 -15.49
C ILE A 767 27.23 36.88 -14.75
N ARG A 768 27.00 37.22 -13.47
CA ARG A 768 27.99 37.95 -12.65
C ARG A 768 29.24 37.11 -12.38
N GLN A 769 29.11 35.79 -12.15
CA GLN A 769 30.20 34.90 -11.76
C GLN A 769 31.05 34.35 -12.93
N THR A 770 30.47 34.29 -14.14
CA THR A 770 31.16 33.79 -15.35
C THR A 770 32.11 34.83 -15.94
N ASP A 771 33.04 34.42 -16.82
CA ASP A 771 33.85 35.36 -17.61
C ASP A 771 33.00 36.09 -18.67
N GLU A 772 33.49 37.20 -19.21
CA GLU A 772 32.70 38.05 -20.11
C GLU A 772 32.27 37.35 -21.41
N ASN A 773 33.11 36.46 -21.97
CA ASN A 773 32.79 35.76 -23.22
C ASN A 773 31.66 34.75 -22.98
N THR A 774 31.77 33.98 -21.89
CA THR A 774 30.72 33.04 -21.47
C THR A 774 29.43 33.77 -21.13
N ALA A 775 29.49 34.87 -20.38
CA ALA A 775 28.33 35.70 -20.05
C ALA A 775 27.59 36.21 -21.30
N GLN A 776 28.30 36.70 -22.31
CA GLN A 776 27.71 37.20 -23.55
C GLN A 776 27.01 36.08 -24.35
N LYS A 777 27.65 34.91 -24.45
CA LYS A 777 27.06 33.72 -25.09
C LYS A 777 25.81 33.24 -24.33
N ALA A 778 25.90 33.16 -23.00
CA ALA A 778 24.81 32.75 -22.13
C ALA A 778 23.58 33.66 -22.28
N ILE A 779 23.74 34.99 -22.35
CA ILE A 779 22.61 35.92 -22.57
C ILE A 779 21.93 35.69 -23.91
N THR A 780 22.70 35.38 -24.94
CA THR A 780 22.16 35.08 -26.27
C THR A 780 21.33 33.80 -26.22
N GLN A 781 21.86 32.76 -25.59
CA GLN A 781 21.17 31.49 -25.38
C GLN A 781 19.92 31.65 -24.51
N PHE A 782 20.00 32.35 -23.38
CA PHE A 782 18.84 32.63 -22.52
C PHE A 782 17.77 33.43 -23.26
N GLY A 783 18.15 34.36 -24.13
CA GLY A 783 17.19 35.08 -24.96
C GLY A 783 16.47 34.19 -25.98
N GLN A 784 17.19 33.24 -26.58
CA GLN A 784 16.59 32.25 -27.49
C GLN A 784 15.66 31.28 -26.77
N GLU A 785 16.04 30.81 -25.57
CA GLU A 785 15.32 29.78 -24.84
C GLU A 785 14.21 30.31 -23.91
N LEU A 786 14.38 31.50 -23.33
CA LEU A 786 13.52 32.05 -22.27
C LEU A 786 12.79 33.34 -22.68
N GLY A 787 13.13 33.89 -23.85
CA GLY A 787 12.48 35.04 -24.45
C GLY A 787 13.20 36.38 -24.27
N ASP A 788 12.74 37.36 -25.05
CA ASP A 788 13.37 38.67 -25.17
C ASP A 788 13.32 39.51 -23.88
N ASP A 789 12.33 39.30 -23.02
CA ASP A 789 12.26 40.00 -21.73
C ASP A 789 13.42 39.63 -20.80
N VAL A 790 13.66 38.31 -20.63
CA VAL A 790 14.79 37.79 -19.86
C VAL A 790 16.11 38.26 -20.47
N ARG A 791 16.24 38.24 -21.80
CA ARG A 791 17.43 38.77 -22.50
C ARG A 791 17.71 40.23 -22.12
N ARG A 792 16.68 41.09 -22.13
CA ARG A 792 16.82 42.52 -21.77
C ARG A 792 17.29 42.69 -20.32
N LYS A 793 16.71 41.94 -19.39
CA LYS A 793 17.07 41.99 -17.96
C LYS A 793 18.52 41.52 -17.72
N LEU A 794 18.94 40.41 -18.36
CA LEU A 794 20.30 39.90 -18.23
C LEU A 794 21.34 40.76 -18.98
N PHE A 795 20.92 41.47 -20.03
CA PHE A 795 21.77 42.47 -20.67
C PHE A 795 22.11 43.64 -19.72
N ALA A 796 21.19 44.02 -18.83
CA ALA A 796 21.48 44.96 -17.74
C ALA A 796 22.54 44.39 -16.80
N THR A 797 22.37 43.16 -16.32
CA THR A 797 23.36 42.46 -15.47
C THR A 797 24.75 42.42 -16.09
N TYR A 798 24.86 42.10 -17.38
CA TYR A 798 26.14 42.12 -18.10
C TYR A 798 26.75 43.51 -18.22
N THR A 799 25.91 44.52 -18.44
CA THR A 799 26.38 45.91 -18.48
C THR A 799 26.91 46.35 -17.12
N PHE A 800 26.24 45.99 -16.03
CA PHE A 800 26.70 46.24 -14.67
C PHE A 800 27.98 45.48 -14.32
N LYS A 801 28.12 44.22 -14.76
CA LYS A 801 29.39 43.49 -14.66
C LYS A 801 30.53 44.27 -15.31
N ARG A 802 30.32 44.86 -16.50
CA ARG A 802 31.35 45.67 -17.19
C ARG A 802 31.59 47.02 -16.50
N LEU A 803 30.56 47.61 -15.89
CA LEU A 803 30.65 48.86 -15.13
C LEU A 803 31.49 48.69 -13.86
N LEU A 804 31.24 47.62 -13.12
CA LEU A 804 31.96 47.31 -11.88
C LEU A 804 33.35 46.72 -12.16
N GLY A 805 33.52 46.07 -13.30
CA GLY A 805 34.73 45.32 -13.63
C GLY A 805 34.92 44.16 -12.66
N ASP A 806 36.09 44.07 -12.05
CA ASP A 806 36.43 43.02 -11.06
C ASP A 806 36.06 43.41 -9.62
N SER A 807 35.37 44.54 -9.41
CA SER A 807 35.01 45.04 -8.08
C SER A 807 33.57 44.64 -7.72
N ASP A 808 33.33 44.41 -6.43
CA ASP A 808 31.95 44.37 -5.92
C ASP A 808 31.37 45.79 -5.77
N LEU A 809 30.09 45.89 -5.40
CA LEU A 809 29.41 47.18 -5.28
C LEU A 809 29.98 48.05 -4.14
N GLN A 810 30.51 47.44 -3.07
CA GLN A 810 31.10 48.16 -1.94
C GLN A 810 32.45 48.77 -2.30
N ASP A 811 33.32 47.98 -2.93
CA ASP A 811 34.59 48.44 -3.49
C ASP A 811 34.37 49.52 -4.54
N TYR A 812 33.37 49.33 -5.40
CA TYR A 812 33.01 50.32 -6.40
C TYR A 812 32.55 51.63 -5.76
N ALA A 813 31.76 51.59 -4.68
CA ALA A 813 31.35 52.79 -3.95
C ALA A 813 32.55 53.59 -3.42
N ARG A 814 33.55 52.90 -2.84
CA ARG A 814 34.79 53.54 -2.36
C ARG A 814 35.56 54.22 -3.50
N ARG A 815 35.73 53.51 -4.62
CA ARG A 815 36.39 54.04 -5.82
C ARG A 815 35.64 55.23 -6.41
N LEU A 816 34.30 55.17 -6.41
CA LEU A 816 33.43 56.24 -6.87
C LEU A 816 33.55 57.51 -6.02
N ARG A 817 33.66 57.38 -4.70
CA ARG A 817 33.90 58.51 -3.78
C ARG A 817 35.21 59.22 -4.09
N VAL A 818 36.29 58.45 -4.26
CA VAL A 818 37.61 58.98 -4.63
C VAL A 818 37.51 59.74 -5.96
N ALA A 819 36.82 59.15 -6.93
CA ALA A 819 36.65 59.77 -8.23
C ALA A 819 35.84 61.07 -8.20
N ALA A 820 34.73 61.08 -7.45
CA ALA A 820 33.93 62.27 -7.27
C ALA A 820 34.74 63.40 -6.62
N GLN A 821 35.58 63.09 -5.63
CA GLN A 821 36.37 64.09 -4.91
C GLN A 821 37.44 64.74 -5.80
N LEU A 822 38.27 63.95 -6.51
CA LEU A 822 39.32 64.54 -7.35
C LEU A 822 38.72 65.34 -8.52
N LEU A 823 37.65 64.84 -9.14
CA LEU A 823 36.94 65.59 -10.20
C LEU A 823 36.34 66.90 -9.65
N HIS A 824 35.85 66.88 -8.41
CA HIS A 824 35.32 68.07 -7.74
C HIS A 824 36.43 69.10 -7.49
N ASP A 825 37.54 68.69 -6.87
CA ASP A 825 38.70 69.54 -6.59
C ASP A 825 39.26 70.14 -7.89
N SER A 826 39.30 69.33 -8.96
CA SER A 826 39.74 69.75 -10.29
C SER A 826 38.80 70.80 -10.90
N ALA A 827 37.49 70.57 -10.86
CA ALA A 827 36.50 71.50 -11.40
C ALA A 827 36.46 72.82 -10.59
N GLN A 828 36.50 72.74 -9.26
CA GLN A 828 36.46 73.90 -8.37
C GLN A 828 37.63 74.86 -8.65
N SER A 829 38.82 74.32 -8.86
CA SER A 829 40.03 75.10 -9.10
C SER A 829 40.01 75.91 -10.41
N TYR A 830 39.12 75.56 -11.34
CA TYR A 830 38.90 76.29 -12.61
C TYR A 830 37.49 76.88 -12.73
N ALA A 831 36.72 76.95 -11.65
CA ALA A 831 35.36 77.52 -11.69
C ALA A 831 35.35 79.04 -11.96
N GLU A 832 36.38 79.78 -11.51
CA GLU A 832 36.46 81.24 -11.66
C GLU A 832 37.65 81.67 -12.54
N LYS A 833 37.36 82.27 -13.71
CA LYS A 833 38.36 82.67 -14.72
C LYS A 833 39.48 83.58 -14.20
N ASN A 834 39.16 84.46 -13.25
CA ASN A 834 40.12 85.41 -12.67
C ASN A 834 41.04 84.78 -11.61
N ARG A 835 40.84 83.50 -11.25
CA ARG A 835 41.53 82.82 -10.15
C ARG A 835 42.23 81.53 -10.57
N PHE A 836 42.42 81.28 -11.86
CA PHE A 836 43.15 80.10 -12.32
C PHE A 836 44.54 79.97 -11.68
N PRO A 837 45.06 78.76 -11.43
CA PRO A 837 46.43 78.59 -10.97
C PRO A 837 47.46 79.18 -11.94
N LEU A 838 48.54 79.78 -11.43
CA LEU A 838 49.66 80.26 -12.25
C LEU A 838 50.59 79.09 -12.58
N THR A 839 51.17 79.06 -13.78
CA THR A 839 52.10 77.99 -14.21
C THR A 839 53.25 77.77 -13.22
N ARG A 840 53.85 78.86 -12.68
CA ARG A 840 54.92 78.77 -11.67
C ARG A 840 54.45 78.14 -10.36
N SER A 841 53.20 78.40 -9.93
CA SER A 841 52.62 77.75 -8.74
C SER A 841 52.49 76.26 -9.01
N LEU A 842 51.80 75.88 -10.08
CA LEU A 842 51.59 74.48 -10.44
C LEU A 842 52.90 73.69 -10.55
N MET A 843 53.94 74.28 -11.13
CA MET A 843 55.27 73.64 -11.19
C MET A 843 55.89 73.47 -9.80
N SER A 844 55.87 74.52 -8.96
CA SER A 844 56.36 74.43 -7.58
C SER A 844 55.60 73.37 -6.76
N ASP A 845 54.30 73.27 -6.97
CA ASP A 845 53.45 72.31 -6.27
C ASP A 845 53.74 70.88 -6.76
N LEU A 846 53.91 70.69 -8.07
CA LEU A 846 54.34 69.41 -8.65
C LEU A 846 55.77 69.01 -8.26
N ASP A 847 56.69 69.96 -8.10
CA ASP A 847 58.06 69.73 -7.60
C ASP A 847 58.04 69.31 -6.11
N SER A 848 57.10 69.84 -5.32
CA SER A 848 57.00 69.52 -3.90
C SER A 848 56.50 68.09 -3.63
N ILE A 849 55.69 67.53 -4.54
CA ILE A 849 55.09 66.20 -4.37
C ILE A 849 55.88 65.08 -5.06
N THR A 850 56.83 65.40 -5.94
CA THR A 850 57.66 64.43 -6.70
C THR A 850 58.82 63.83 -5.91
N GLY A 851 59.12 64.35 -4.72
CA GLY A 851 60.22 63.86 -3.89
C GLY A 851 60.10 62.36 -3.59
N GLY A 852 61.05 61.56 -4.10
CA GLY A 852 61.10 60.11 -3.84
C GLY A 852 60.34 59.20 -4.81
N VAL A 853 59.76 59.73 -5.90
CA VAL A 853 59.02 58.93 -6.91
C VAL A 853 59.97 58.38 -7.98
N SER A 854 59.90 57.07 -8.24
CA SER A 854 60.68 56.38 -9.28
C SER A 854 60.28 56.82 -10.70
N LYS A 855 61.18 56.59 -11.68
CA LYS A 855 60.89 56.89 -13.08
C LYS A 855 59.64 56.15 -13.59
N SER A 856 59.48 54.88 -13.22
CA SER A 856 58.33 54.05 -13.61
C SER A 856 57.00 54.58 -13.05
N GLU A 857 56.99 55.07 -11.81
CA GLU A 857 55.80 55.66 -11.18
C GLU A 857 55.42 57.00 -11.83
N LYS A 858 56.40 57.83 -12.19
CA LYS A 858 56.16 59.07 -12.95
C LYS A 858 55.53 58.76 -14.32
N GLU A 859 56.08 57.79 -15.04
CA GLU A 859 55.52 57.34 -16.33
C GLU A 859 54.10 56.77 -16.19
N ALA A 860 53.84 56.00 -15.12
CA ALA A 860 52.50 55.49 -14.83
C ALA A 860 51.52 56.63 -14.55
N LEU A 861 51.85 57.55 -13.65
CA LEU A 861 51.01 58.71 -13.32
C LEU A 861 50.73 59.57 -14.57
N ALA A 862 51.74 59.81 -15.40
CA ALA A 862 51.55 60.53 -16.67
C ALA A 862 50.53 59.81 -17.58
N ARG A 863 50.61 58.48 -17.70
CA ARG A 863 49.67 57.68 -18.49
C ARG A 863 48.26 57.74 -17.91
N GLU A 864 48.10 57.62 -16.59
CA GLU A 864 46.80 57.63 -15.92
C GLU A 864 46.11 59.00 -16.06
N MET A 865 46.84 60.10 -15.85
CA MET A 865 46.30 61.46 -16.01
C MET A 865 45.81 61.73 -17.43
N LEU A 866 46.58 61.31 -18.44
CA LEU A 866 46.16 61.43 -19.84
C LEU A 866 44.99 60.51 -20.17
N GLY A 867 45.00 59.28 -19.65
CA GLY A 867 43.93 58.30 -19.81
C GLY A 867 42.60 58.84 -19.27
N MET A 868 42.63 59.38 -18.05
CA MET A 868 41.49 60.03 -17.40
C MET A 868 40.96 61.20 -18.25
N GLY A 869 41.83 62.12 -18.67
CA GLY A 869 41.42 63.27 -19.49
C GLY A 869 40.76 62.86 -20.81
N ARG A 870 41.30 61.83 -21.48
CA ARG A 870 40.68 61.27 -22.69
C ARG A 870 39.31 60.65 -22.40
N ALA A 871 39.17 59.91 -21.30
CA ALA A 871 37.90 59.30 -20.93
C ALA A 871 36.82 60.36 -20.63
N VAL A 872 37.18 61.45 -19.93
CA VAL A 872 36.28 62.60 -19.69
C VAL A 872 35.80 63.22 -21.00
N VAL A 873 36.71 63.45 -21.96
CA VAL A 873 36.35 64.01 -23.28
C VAL A 873 35.43 63.07 -24.06
N THR A 874 35.72 61.77 -24.07
CA THR A 874 34.89 60.78 -24.77
C THR A 874 33.48 60.73 -24.19
N LEU A 875 33.36 60.69 -22.86
CA LEU A 875 32.06 60.69 -22.18
C LEU A 875 31.28 62.00 -22.39
N GLY A 876 31.97 63.15 -22.34
CA GLY A 876 31.35 64.46 -22.57
C GLY A 876 30.93 64.71 -24.02
N ASN A 877 31.73 64.26 -25.00
CA ASN A 877 31.43 64.42 -26.42
C ASN A 877 30.27 63.53 -26.90
N ALA A 878 30.11 62.34 -26.31
CA ALA A 878 29.00 61.43 -26.62
C ALA A 878 27.62 62.09 -26.43
N ARG A 879 27.54 63.09 -25.55
CA ARG A 879 26.33 63.87 -25.25
C ARG A 879 26.01 64.97 -26.27
N GLY A 880 26.90 65.20 -27.25
CA GLY A 880 26.78 66.23 -28.29
C GLY A 880 27.02 67.64 -27.74
N GLY A 881 28.09 68.31 -28.20
CA GLY A 881 28.64 69.56 -27.66
C GLY A 881 27.72 70.81 -27.59
N LYS A 882 26.40 70.71 -27.84
CA LYS A 882 25.39 71.76 -27.59
C LYS A 882 24.38 71.42 -26.48
N SER A 883 24.40 70.20 -25.92
CA SER A 883 23.48 69.71 -24.87
C SER A 883 24.17 69.52 -23.49
N ALA A 884 25.23 70.30 -23.23
CA ALA A 884 26.02 70.21 -21.99
C ALA A 884 25.19 70.47 -20.72
N ASN A 885 24.11 71.25 -20.83
CA ASN A 885 23.17 71.52 -19.75
C ASN A 885 21.81 70.86 -20.07
N LEU A 886 21.54 69.70 -19.46
CA LEU A 886 20.17 69.17 -19.41
C LEU A 886 19.31 70.18 -18.65
N SER A 887 18.04 70.34 -19.06
CA SER A 887 17.09 71.13 -18.27
C SER A 887 16.87 70.47 -16.91
N ASP A 888 16.55 71.26 -15.89
CA ASP A 888 16.28 70.72 -14.55
C ASP A 888 15.15 69.67 -14.58
N ALA A 889 14.11 69.89 -15.38
CA ALA A 889 13.04 68.92 -15.59
C ALA A 889 13.51 67.59 -16.21
N ALA A 890 14.47 67.62 -17.15
CA ALA A 890 15.03 66.41 -17.74
C ALA A 890 15.92 65.65 -16.74
N LEU A 891 16.69 66.37 -15.92
CA LEU A 891 17.49 65.77 -14.85
C LEU A 891 16.62 65.14 -13.77
N ASP A 892 15.57 65.83 -13.35
CA ASP A 892 14.64 65.32 -12.34
C ASP A 892 13.92 64.06 -12.85
N ALA A 893 13.57 64.00 -14.15
CA ALA A 893 13.01 62.80 -14.77
C ALA A 893 14.00 61.62 -14.82
N LEU A 894 15.28 61.86 -15.09
CA LEU A 894 16.32 60.83 -15.07
C LEU A 894 16.58 60.31 -13.64
N VAL A 895 16.68 61.21 -12.65
CA VAL A 895 16.87 60.84 -11.23
C VAL A 895 15.64 60.09 -10.70
N ALA A 896 14.44 60.53 -11.10
CA ALA A 896 13.19 59.82 -10.83
C ALA A 896 13.03 58.54 -11.67
N GLY A 897 13.94 58.26 -12.62
CA GLY A 897 13.97 57.07 -13.48
C GLY A 897 12.69 56.87 -14.29
N THR A 898 12.03 57.97 -14.68
CA THR A 898 10.82 57.97 -15.50
C THR A 898 11.12 58.07 -17.00
N VAL A 899 12.37 58.34 -17.35
CA VAL A 899 12.87 58.44 -18.73
C VAL A 899 14.10 57.56 -18.89
N ASP A 900 14.23 56.90 -20.04
CA ASP A 900 15.37 56.05 -20.36
C ASP A 900 16.62 56.89 -20.67
N PRO A 901 17.81 56.47 -20.19
CA PRO A 901 19.04 57.18 -20.47
C PRO A 901 19.42 57.06 -21.95
N LYS A 902 20.03 58.10 -22.50
CA LYS A 902 20.52 58.13 -23.89
C LYS A 902 22.02 57.92 -24.00
N ASP A 903 22.76 58.23 -22.93
CA ASP A 903 24.20 58.11 -22.87
C ASP A 903 24.68 57.62 -21.48
N ALA A 904 25.99 57.38 -21.38
CA ALA A 904 26.62 56.86 -20.17
C ALA A 904 26.41 57.77 -18.95
N LEU A 905 26.41 59.10 -19.12
CA LEU A 905 26.26 60.05 -18.02
C LEU A 905 24.81 60.10 -17.54
N GLU A 906 23.84 60.04 -18.44
CA GLU A 906 22.41 59.90 -18.09
C GLU A 906 22.16 58.58 -17.34
N ALA A 907 22.81 57.48 -17.72
CA ALA A 907 22.72 56.22 -16.99
C ALA A 907 23.24 56.35 -15.54
N LEU A 908 24.35 57.08 -15.31
CA LEU A 908 24.83 57.35 -13.95
C LEU A 908 23.83 58.18 -13.12
N TRP A 909 23.08 59.11 -13.73
CA TRP A 909 22.01 59.84 -13.05
C TRP A 909 20.87 58.91 -12.61
N VAL A 910 20.44 57.98 -13.47
CA VAL A 910 19.42 56.97 -13.12
C VAL A 910 19.90 56.07 -11.98
N ILE A 911 21.16 55.64 -12.02
CA ILE A 911 21.77 54.80 -10.97
C ILE A 911 21.83 55.54 -9.63
N GLY A 912 22.36 56.77 -9.62
CA GLY A 912 22.40 57.59 -8.41
C GLY A 912 21.01 57.93 -7.88
N GLY A 913 20.04 58.14 -8.77
CA GLY A 913 18.64 58.39 -8.43
C GLY A 913 17.94 57.22 -7.74
N TYR A 914 18.28 55.98 -8.10
CA TYR A 914 17.80 54.77 -7.38
C TYR A 914 18.21 54.82 -5.90
N PHE A 915 19.49 54.98 -5.61
CA PHE A 915 19.99 55.03 -4.23
C PHE A 915 19.53 56.28 -3.47
N ALA A 916 19.32 57.38 -4.18
CA ALA A 916 18.80 58.63 -3.61
C ALA A 916 17.27 58.64 -3.44
N ARG A 917 16.57 57.56 -3.84
CA ARG A 917 15.09 57.49 -3.86
C ARG A 917 14.45 58.65 -4.62
N GLY A 918 15.01 58.98 -5.79
CA GLY A 918 14.54 60.07 -6.65
C GLY A 918 15.01 61.46 -6.22
N LYS A 919 15.81 61.59 -5.15
CA LYS A 919 16.36 62.88 -4.71
C LYS A 919 17.57 63.28 -5.55
N ARG A 920 17.54 64.50 -6.07
CA ARG A 920 18.68 65.12 -6.77
C ARG A 920 19.64 65.77 -5.78
N PHE A 921 20.94 65.59 -6.01
CA PHE A 921 22.01 66.29 -5.28
C PHE A 921 22.66 67.35 -6.17
N THR A 922 22.79 68.57 -5.64
CA THR A 922 23.49 69.68 -6.29
C THR A 922 24.97 69.64 -5.93
N VAL A 923 25.82 70.03 -6.90
CA VAL A 923 27.25 70.27 -6.66
C VAL A 923 27.42 71.75 -6.39
N GLU A 924 27.91 72.09 -5.20
CA GLU A 924 28.20 73.47 -4.81
C GLU A 924 29.71 73.71 -4.83
N PHE A 925 30.15 74.82 -5.41
CA PHE A 925 31.56 75.23 -5.39
C PHE A 925 31.73 76.36 -4.38
N GLU A 926 32.67 76.21 -3.44
CA GLU A 926 32.94 77.23 -2.44
C GLU A 926 33.63 78.45 -3.07
N ARG A 927 33.04 79.65 -2.90
CA ARG A 927 33.56 80.91 -3.45
C ARG A 927 34.77 81.48 -2.69
N GLN A 928 35.07 80.96 -1.50
CA GLN A 928 36.07 81.52 -0.57
C GLN A 928 37.34 80.66 -0.40
N ALA A 929 37.30 79.35 -0.69
CA ALA A 929 38.45 78.47 -0.56
C ALA A 929 39.32 78.51 -1.83
N ARG A 930 40.63 78.77 -1.69
CA ARG A 930 41.61 78.36 -2.70
C ARG A 930 41.76 76.85 -2.61
N ALA A 931 40.78 76.10 -3.09
CA ALA A 931 40.95 74.67 -3.29
C ALA A 931 42.13 74.47 -4.24
N HIS A 932 43.18 73.80 -3.77
CA HIS A 932 44.36 73.50 -4.54
C HIS A 932 44.19 72.10 -5.14
N ILE A 933 44.29 71.93 -6.46
CA ILE A 933 44.03 70.63 -7.13
C ILE A 933 44.93 69.52 -6.58
N LEU A 934 46.18 69.85 -6.24
CA LEU A 934 47.13 68.90 -5.64
C LEU A 934 47.02 68.85 -4.10
N GLY A 935 46.27 69.77 -3.48
CA GLY A 935 45.93 69.76 -2.06
C GLY A 935 47.09 69.39 -1.13
N ALA A 936 46.84 68.42 -0.24
CA ALA A 936 47.85 67.74 0.58
C ALA A 936 48.31 66.38 -0.01
N ARG A 937 48.05 66.13 -1.30
CA ARG A 937 48.33 64.84 -1.94
C ARG A 937 49.83 64.66 -2.14
N SER A 938 50.34 63.47 -1.83
CA SER A 938 51.65 63.02 -2.30
C SER A 938 51.54 62.50 -3.75
N ALA A 939 52.64 62.39 -4.48
CA ALA A 939 52.60 61.82 -5.83
C ALA A 939 52.09 60.37 -5.88
N PRO A 940 52.41 59.46 -4.94
CA PRO A 940 51.77 58.14 -4.87
C PRO A 940 50.26 58.23 -4.67
N SER A 941 49.78 59.09 -3.76
CA SER A 941 48.33 59.28 -3.55
C SER A 941 47.64 59.81 -4.81
N LEU A 942 48.27 60.75 -5.53
CA LEU A 942 47.74 61.28 -6.78
C LEU A 942 47.73 60.22 -7.89
N HIS A 943 48.76 59.36 -7.95
CA HIS A 943 48.81 58.22 -8.85
C HIS A 943 47.64 57.26 -8.60
N ASP A 944 47.45 56.84 -7.35
CA ASP A 944 46.41 55.89 -6.99
C ASP A 944 45.01 56.46 -7.28
N GLU A 945 44.76 57.74 -6.95
CA GLU A 945 43.51 58.42 -7.28
C GLU A 945 43.29 58.50 -8.80
N ALA A 946 44.32 58.86 -9.57
CA ALA A 946 44.24 58.96 -11.03
C ALA A 946 44.01 57.60 -11.70
N GLU A 947 44.65 56.53 -11.21
CA GLU A 947 44.44 55.15 -11.66
C GLU A 947 43.00 54.71 -11.38
N ILE A 948 42.50 54.95 -10.16
CA ILE A 948 41.13 54.62 -9.75
C ILE A 948 40.12 55.30 -10.69
N ILE A 949 40.31 56.59 -10.98
CA ILE A 949 39.39 57.35 -11.84
C ILE A 949 39.49 56.91 -13.28
N ASN A 950 40.71 56.77 -13.83
CA ASN A 950 40.88 56.33 -15.20
C ASN A 950 40.27 54.93 -15.40
N ARG A 951 40.48 54.00 -14.47
CA ARG A 951 39.84 52.67 -14.49
C ARG A 951 38.32 52.77 -14.39
N LEU A 952 37.78 53.58 -13.48
CA LEU A 952 36.33 53.77 -13.32
C LEU A 952 35.70 54.34 -14.60
N LEU A 953 36.25 55.43 -15.14
CA LEU A 953 35.72 56.05 -16.36
C LEU A 953 35.86 55.13 -17.59
N ARG A 954 36.93 54.34 -17.67
CA ARG A 954 37.08 53.30 -18.71
C ARG A 954 36.06 52.19 -18.55
N ASN A 955 35.74 51.76 -17.33
CA ASN A 955 34.67 50.80 -17.09
C ASN A 955 33.30 51.36 -17.48
N VAL A 956 33.05 52.65 -17.22
CA VAL A 956 31.83 53.35 -17.69
C VAL A 956 31.77 53.32 -19.23
N LEU A 957 32.86 53.70 -19.91
CA LEU A 957 32.94 53.64 -21.38
C LEU A 957 32.82 52.21 -21.94
N ARG A 958 33.33 51.22 -21.20
CA ARG A 958 33.19 49.81 -21.55
C ARG A 958 31.72 49.41 -21.44
N ALA A 959 31.08 49.65 -20.29
CA ALA A 959 29.68 49.35 -20.05
C ALA A 959 28.74 50.05 -21.05
N PHE A 960 29.03 51.32 -21.36
CA PHE A 960 28.24 52.18 -22.24
C PHE A 960 29.10 52.73 -23.39
N PRO A 961 29.38 51.93 -24.43
CA PRO A 961 30.20 52.37 -25.56
C PRO A 961 29.54 53.52 -26.32
N PRO A 962 30.24 54.64 -26.57
CA PRO A 962 29.67 55.84 -27.19
C PRO A 962 29.34 55.66 -28.68
N ASP A 963 29.89 54.64 -29.32
CA ASP A 963 29.68 54.25 -30.71
C ASP A 963 28.43 53.36 -30.91
N LYS A 964 27.74 53.00 -29.83
CA LYS A 964 26.54 52.13 -29.85
C LYS A 964 25.35 52.84 -29.25
N GLU A 965 24.16 52.58 -29.79
CA GLU A 965 22.91 53.07 -29.20
C GLU A 965 22.70 52.50 -27.79
N MET A 966 22.18 53.33 -26.88
CA MET A 966 21.82 52.91 -25.53
C MET A 966 20.65 51.93 -25.57
N ARG A 967 20.89 50.69 -25.13
CA ARG A 967 19.88 49.61 -25.14
C ARG A 967 19.23 49.36 -23.77
N LEU A 968 19.62 50.11 -22.74
CA LEU A 968 19.13 49.93 -21.38
C LEU A 968 18.04 50.93 -21.04
N SER A 969 16.92 50.42 -20.54
CA SER A 969 15.87 51.24 -19.95
C SER A 969 16.16 51.57 -18.48
N ALA A 970 15.57 52.65 -17.99
CA ALA A 970 15.65 53.03 -16.58
C ALA A 970 15.07 51.94 -15.67
N ALA A 971 14.03 51.24 -16.12
CA ALA A 971 13.45 50.09 -15.41
C ALA A 971 14.44 48.93 -15.29
N ALA A 972 15.11 48.53 -16.38
CA ALA A 972 16.08 47.42 -16.36
C ALA A 972 17.29 47.73 -15.46
N ILE A 973 17.73 48.99 -15.43
CA ILE A 973 18.78 49.48 -14.52
C ILE A 973 18.35 49.31 -13.06
N ARG A 974 17.13 49.72 -12.71
CA ARG A 974 16.60 49.62 -11.34
C ARG A 974 16.46 48.19 -10.87
N GLU A 975 15.93 47.31 -11.70
CA GLU A 975 15.77 45.89 -11.35
C GLU A 975 17.12 45.20 -11.08
N GLU A 976 18.16 45.51 -11.87
CA GLU A 976 19.51 44.99 -11.60
C GLU A 976 20.10 45.57 -10.31
N LEU A 977 19.94 46.88 -10.08
CA LEU A 977 20.39 47.52 -8.85
C LEU A 977 19.70 46.93 -7.62
N GLU A 978 18.41 46.64 -7.69
CA GLU A 978 17.65 45.98 -6.61
C GLU A 978 18.14 44.55 -6.36
N SER A 979 18.39 43.78 -7.42
CA SER A 979 19.00 42.43 -7.32
C SER A 979 20.36 42.47 -6.63
N MET A 980 21.22 43.43 -7.01
CA MET A 980 22.52 43.61 -6.36
C MET A 980 22.41 44.13 -4.92
N TRP A 981 21.47 45.03 -4.66
CA TRP A 981 21.29 45.67 -3.36
C TRP A 981 20.80 44.68 -2.30
N THR A 982 19.84 43.83 -2.67
CA THR A 982 19.26 42.81 -1.78
C THR A 982 20.25 41.71 -1.38
N GLU A 983 21.31 41.49 -2.18
CA GLU A 983 22.38 40.54 -1.85
C GLU A 983 23.37 41.05 -0.79
N LEU A 984 23.44 42.37 -0.58
CA LEU A 984 24.36 42.95 0.38
C LEU A 984 23.83 42.86 1.81
N PRO A 985 24.68 42.57 2.81
CA PRO A 985 24.31 42.67 4.22
C PRO A 985 23.82 44.08 4.57
N LEU A 986 22.81 44.18 5.46
CA LEU A 986 22.21 45.45 5.86
C LEU A 986 23.22 46.49 6.39
N GLN A 987 24.30 46.03 7.03
CA GLN A 987 25.36 46.92 7.48
C GLN A 987 26.08 47.59 6.31
N VAL A 988 26.49 46.80 5.30
CA VAL A 988 27.16 47.30 4.10
C VAL A 988 26.25 48.26 3.33
N GLN A 989 24.96 47.95 3.23
CA GLN A 989 23.96 48.83 2.62
C GLN A 989 23.95 50.22 3.28
N ARG A 990 23.93 50.28 4.62
CA ARG A 990 23.93 51.57 5.35
C ARG A 990 25.21 52.37 5.10
N ASP A 991 26.34 51.72 4.98
CA ASP A 991 27.65 52.37 4.84
C ASP A 991 27.82 53.01 3.45
N ILE A 992 27.25 52.40 2.39
CA ILE A 992 27.50 52.83 1.00
C ILE A 992 26.33 53.58 0.34
N VAL A 993 25.11 53.52 0.88
CA VAL A 993 23.92 54.11 0.22
C VAL A 993 24.10 55.60 -0.09
N ASN A 994 24.61 56.37 0.88
CA ASN A 994 24.82 57.81 0.72
C ASN A 994 25.94 58.12 -0.27
N ILE A 995 26.95 57.25 -0.35
CA ILE A 995 28.05 57.34 -1.29
C ILE A 995 27.53 57.14 -2.71
N LEU A 996 26.85 56.03 -2.97
CA LEU A 996 26.30 55.72 -4.29
C LEU A 996 25.25 56.76 -4.73
N ALA A 997 24.34 57.15 -3.83
CA ALA A 997 23.32 58.15 -4.11
C ALA A 997 23.90 59.50 -4.56
N THR A 998 24.95 59.96 -3.87
CA THR A 998 25.54 61.27 -4.10
C THR A 998 26.56 61.23 -5.24
N ASP A 999 27.48 60.26 -5.21
CA ASP A 999 28.69 60.34 -6.02
C ASP A 999 28.49 59.89 -7.47
N PHE A 1000 27.51 59.04 -7.75
CA PHE A 1000 27.12 58.77 -9.15
C PHE A 1000 26.61 60.03 -9.83
N GLN A 1001 25.73 60.77 -9.15
CA GLN A 1001 25.21 62.06 -9.62
C GLN A 1001 26.33 63.09 -9.76
N ARG A 1002 27.24 63.18 -8.77
CA ARG A 1002 28.38 64.10 -8.80
C ARG A 1002 29.34 63.79 -9.94
N VAL A 1003 29.74 62.53 -10.14
CA VAL A 1003 30.65 62.15 -11.23
C VAL A 1003 30.02 62.47 -12.58
N ALA A 1004 28.73 62.14 -12.77
CA ALA A 1004 28.02 62.46 -14.01
C ALA A 1004 28.01 63.97 -14.31
N TYR A 1005 27.75 64.80 -13.28
CA TYR A 1005 27.78 66.24 -13.38
C TYR A 1005 29.19 66.79 -13.67
N LEU A 1006 30.18 66.37 -12.89
CA LEU A 1006 31.55 66.88 -12.95
C LEU A 1006 32.24 66.50 -14.25
N VAL A 1007 32.03 65.29 -14.77
CA VAL A 1007 32.56 64.88 -16.08
C VAL A 1007 31.98 65.75 -17.20
N ALA A 1008 30.66 65.97 -17.19
CA ALA A 1008 30.01 66.85 -18.17
C ALA A 1008 30.55 68.29 -18.08
N LEU A 1009 30.71 68.82 -16.87
CA LEU A 1009 31.20 70.17 -16.63
C LEU A 1009 32.67 70.35 -17.08
N ILE A 1010 33.55 69.40 -16.74
CA ILE A 1010 34.97 69.45 -17.12
C ILE A 1010 35.12 69.33 -18.64
N ALA A 1011 34.36 68.44 -19.28
CA ALA A 1011 34.38 68.29 -20.73
C ALA A 1011 33.84 69.55 -21.46
N ALA A 1012 32.79 70.18 -20.95
CA ALA A 1012 32.20 71.37 -21.54
C ALA A 1012 33.05 72.65 -21.36
N SER A 1013 33.85 72.71 -20.30
CA SER A 1013 34.70 73.87 -19.97
C SER A 1013 36.10 73.82 -20.60
N GLY A 1014 36.55 72.66 -21.10
CA GLY A 1014 37.86 72.50 -21.75
C GLY A 1014 37.78 72.33 -23.27
N ASP A 1015 38.87 72.62 -23.99
CA ASP A 1015 38.98 72.31 -25.43
C ASP A 1015 39.32 70.82 -25.61
N PRO A 1016 38.48 70.00 -26.27
CA PRO A 1016 38.78 68.59 -26.54
C PRO A 1016 40.12 68.37 -27.27
N LYS A 1017 40.59 69.34 -28.06
CA LYS A 1017 41.89 69.28 -28.74
C LYS A 1017 43.07 69.21 -27.77
N SER A 1018 42.91 69.62 -26.51
CA SER A 1018 43.94 69.51 -25.47
C SER A 1018 44.35 68.05 -25.17
N MET A 1019 43.46 67.09 -25.40
CA MET A 1019 43.70 65.64 -25.17
C MET A 1019 44.13 64.87 -26.43
N ALA A 1020 44.08 65.52 -27.59
CA ALA A 1020 44.57 65.02 -28.87
C ALA A 1020 46.02 65.47 -29.13
N GLU A 1021 46.68 64.84 -30.09
CA GLU A 1021 48.02 65.26 -30.57
C GLU A 1021 47.93 66.55 -31.42
N SER A 1022 47.51 67.63 -30.78
CA SER A 1022 47.27 68.94 -31.39
C SER A 1022 48.35 69.97 -31.00
N GLY A 1023 48.36 71.13 -31.66
CA GLY A 1023 49.24 72.24 -31.28
C GLY A 1023 49.01 72.73 -29.83
N LEU A 1024 47.78 72.63 -29.31
CA LEU A 1024 47.47 72.95 -27.92
C LEU A 1024 48.00 71.87 -26.96
N GLY A 1025 47.76 70.59 -27.28
CA GLY A 1025 48.27 69.45 -26.50
C GLY A 1025 49.79 69.44 -26.36
N ARG A 1026 50.52 69.71 -27.46
CA ARG A 1026 51.99 69.82 -27.44
C ARG A 1026 52.49 70.98 -26.58
N LYS A 1027 51.82 72.15 -26.63
CA LYS A 1027 52.18 73.29 -25.78
C LYS A 1027 51.97 73.02 -24.29
N LEU A 1028 50.94 72.23 -23.94
CA LEU A 1028 50.70 71.78 -22.57
C LEU A 1028 51.73 70.73 -22.15
N ASP A 1029 52.09 69.78 -23.02
CA ASP A 1029 53.19 68.82 -22.77
C ASP A 1029 54.53 69.53 -22.54
N GLU A 1030 54.74 70.62 -23.28
CA GLU A 1030 55.94 71.42 -23.19
C GLU A 1030 55.97 72.37 -21.98
N LEU A 1031 54.90 72.41 -21.18
CA LEU A 1031 54.66 73.33 -20.06
C LEU A 1031 54.71 74.82 -20.47
N LYS A 1032 54.51 75.11 -21.77
CA LYS A 1032 54.55 76.47 -22.35
C LYS A 1032 53.21 77.20 -22.30
N GLN A 1033 52.12 76.46 -22.09
CA GLN A 1033 50.76 77.00 -21.97
C GLN A 1033 50.28 76.86 -20.52
N ARG A 1034 49.72 77.94 -19.97
CA ARG A 1034 49.00 77.90 -18.69
C ARG A 1034 47.68 77.13 -18.89
N PRO A 1035 47.39 76.10 -18.08
CA PRO A 1035 46.08 75.45 -18.12
C PRO A 1035 44.96 76.44 -17.81
N SER A 1036 43.93 76.45 -18.65
CA SER A 1036 42.74 77.30 -18.54
C SER A 1036 41.48 76.52 -18.16
N SER A 1037 41.59 75.20 -18.02
CA SER A 1037 40.53 74.29 -17.58
C SER A 1037 41.13 73.09 -16.84
N ALA A 1038 40.28 72.36 -16.11
CA ALA A 1038 40.64 71.10 -15.47
C ALA A 1038 41.13 70.06 -16.49
N LEU A 1039 40.56 70.06 -17.70
CA LEU A 1039 40.98 69.19 -18.78
C LEU A 1039 42.42 69.50 -19.20
N GLU A 1040 42.73 70.77 -19.50
CA GLU A 1040 44.10 71.17 -19.85
C GLU A 1040 45.10 70.88 -18.72
N PHE A 1041 44.67 70.99 -17.47
CA PHE A 1041 45.49 70.64 -16.31
C PHE A 1041 45.90 69.16 -16.32
N PHE A 1042 44.99 68.23 -16.67
CA PHE A 1042 45.35 66.82 -16.76
C PHE A 1042 46.45 66.55 -17.82
N ARG A 1043 46.41 67.25 -18.96
CA ARG A 1043 47.47 67.16 -19.99
C ARG A 1043 48.77 67.83 -19.52
N PHE A 1044 48.67 68.95 -18.78
CA PHE A 1044 49.83 69.63 -18.20
C PHE A 1044 50.57 68.74 -17.19
N VAL A 1045 49.85 68.05 -16.31
CA VAL A 1045 50.43 67.08 -15.37
C VAL A 1045 51.07 65.91 -16.12
N HIS A 1046 50.41 65.38 -17.17
CA HIS A 1046 51.02 64.38 -18.06
C HIS A 1046 52.35 64.87 -18.66
N GLY A 1047 52.38 66.09 -19.20
CA GLY A 1047 53.58 66.70 -19.78
C GLY A 1047 54.73 66.83 -18.79
N TYR A 1048 54.40 67.21 -17.55
CA TYR A 1048 55.37 67.38 -16.48
C TYR A 1048 56.02 66.04 -16.07
N PHE A 1049 55.24 64.98 -15.85
CA PHE A 1049 55.75 63.67 -15.42
C PHE A 1049 56.32 62.80 -16.55
N LYS A 1050 56.02 63.13 -17.83
CA LYS A 1050 56.60 62.46 -19.01
C LYS A 1050 58.06 62.85 -19.25
N ARG A 1051 58.47 64.02 -18.76
CA ARG A 1051 59.86 64.52 -18.80
C ARG A 1051 60.67 63.89 -17.70
#